data_AF-A0A2V7MC70-F1
#
_entry.id   AF-A0A2V7MC70-F1
#
_cell.length_a   1.000
_cell.length_b   1.000
_cell.length_c   1.000
_cell.angle_alpha   90.00
_cell.angle_beta   90.00
_cell.angle_gamma   90.00
#
_symmetry.space_group_name_H-M   'P 1'
#
loop_
_entity.id
_entity.type
_entity.pdbx_description
1 polymer ?
#
loop_
_entity_poly.entity_id
_entity_poly.type
_entity_poly.pdbx_seq_one_letter_code
_entity_poly.pdbx_strand_id
1 'polypeptide(L)'
;MYVLLALLAVQQPAPPSASPVSDTAHVVIVATTDVHGRVLGWDYVRDAPAPGGLSRAATMVEALRAQYPEQVVLVDAGDLIEGNLFAAYFAERDSQRPHPVVDALNAMQYDAATPGNHEFDFGPAVLARATGDATYHYVSANVFRGASDTLAYPPYVVVTRAGVKIGITGLTTPGVMVWDRSQLGGRIRVRPIAEAAPLALRRLDLGGADLKVVLVHSGLNEPSSYDTAGVGAENAALGLASIPLPAPRPDLVIVGHSHKEMRDYVVNGVHFVQPRNFALSLAVVHVSLAKETTGYRVVAMRSELIPLATVAELPRFVRRFTAAHERARAWGAMPLGSAGPGFSARYGRAEDTPLLDFINEVQRRRAGADVSAAADFDLGAGLPEGEVRERDVSGIYPYENTLRAVRISGDQLKTYLEQAARYFRTYQPGAPLINDSVAGFNFDVVSGVTYTIDLTQGPGRRIRGLAFRGRAVTAADSFTLALSSYRQSGGGGYTMLRGARVVYDRGESIRDLLADEIRTRRLLTAQGVYSPSWSLGPAEARAALRQAFTPSVVAVPRPDSTLLRVLAINDFHGALEPQVWPWSAGRPVGGAAALKPWLDSLARACFCTSIRLDGGDEMQGTPVSNFNFGRPAIAALNALGVDAAAIGNHEFDWSVDTLRARMAEAHYRFLGANITDSAGTARPDWAEPFTVIERGGVRVAVIGLALPATPETTAPRNVRGLAFGDGARAVRRVLPQARAAGDYVIVVAHVGAFCDGDGAAAPLGPAACHGEIIDVARGLDSGSVDLIVSGHTHSLVNTVVNGIPIVQARSSGAGIAVVDFVRVSGAGGVRREVRARIETPFADRIRLNPALVDALRLSQASVSVITDRPVARFGTELRRTGAEHGLGRLIADAQRNIAKADVALVNNGGIRADVAAGLATYGDLYRVEPFQNRLLRLTVSGKVLKQALEHALSGEGPDAHVAGIVVWYDLGKPAGRRIKRLRLANGKDVDDGRTYTLAVSDFLAAGGSGYTMLVGAPPSEVGVTDVDALIQYLAVLRQPISAPDDPRFYREGGGR
;
A
#
# COMPACT_ATOMS: atom_id res chain seq x y z
N MET A 1 51.92 -60.13 6.62
CA MET A 1 52.86 -60.11 7.77
C MET A 1 53.06 -58.64 8.11
N TYR A 2 52.51 -58.18 9.26
CA TYR A 2 52.91 -56.99 10.09
C TYR A 2 53.12 -55.62 9.40
N VAL A 3 52.77 -54.43 9.92
CA VAL A 3 52.07 -53.89 11.10
C VAL A 3 51.99 -52.36 10.90
N LEU A 4 50.97 -51.72 11.49
CA LEU A 4 50.75 -50.30 11.86
C LEU A 4 51.55 -49.16 11.20
N LEU A 5 50.81 -48.13 10.75
CA LEU A 5 50.89 -46.77 11.35
C LEU A 5 49.61 -45.96 11.03
N ALA A 6 49.02 -45.41 12.08
CA ALA A 6 47.77 -44.65 12.09
C ALA A 6 48.02 -43.14 12.20
N LEU A 7 47.15 -42.31 11.60
CA LEU A 7 46.27 -41.31 12.25
C LEU A 7 45.83 -40.18 11.31
N LEU A 8 44.63 -39.67 11.60
CA LEU A 8 43.89 -38.52 11.05
C LEU A 8 43.03 -38.78 9.79
N ALA A 9 41.86 -39.40 10.02
CA ALA A 9 40.70 -39.24 9.16
C ALA A 9 39.56 -38.55 9.93
N VAL A 10 39.07 -37.47 9.34
CA VAL A 10 37.93 -36.63 9.74
C VAL A 10 36.68 -37.49 9.86
N GLN A 11 35.95 -37.36 10.97
CA GLN A 11 34.62 -37.96 11.16
C GLN A 11 33.64 -37.40 10.12
N GLN A 12 33.07 -38.29 9.29
CA GLN A 12 31.84 -37.99 8.56
C GLN A 12 30.65 -38.15 9.53
N PRO A 13 29.66 -37.23 9.53
CA PRO A 13 28.45 -37.40 10.32
C PRO A 13 27.63 -38.56 9.77
N ALA A 14 27.14 -39.41 10.67
CA ALA A 14 26.17 -40.46 10.35
C ALA A 14 24.88 -39.83 9.79
N PRO A 15 24.19 -40.51 8.85
CA PRO A 15 22.91 -40.02 8.34
C PRO A 15 21.89 -39.97 9.49
N PRO A 16 21.07 -38.90 9.59
CA PRO A 16 20.09 -38.78 10.64
C PRO A 16 19.06 -39.91 10.53
N SER A 17 18.78 -40.55 11.67
CA SER A 17 17.68 -41.48 11.83
C SER A 17 16.36 -40.79 11.49
N ALA A 18 15.64 -41.31 10.49
CA ALA A 18 14.31 -40.85 10.16
C ALA A 18 13.37 -41.09 11.35
N SER A 19 12.92 -40.00 11.97
CA SER A 19 11.76 -40.03 12.87
C SER A 19 10.48 -40.21 12.03
N PRO A 20 9.44 -40.91 12.54
CA PRO A 20 8.21 -41.09 11.79
C PRO A 20 7.54 -39.74 11.55
N VAL A 21 7.21 -39.44 10.29
CA VAL A 21 6.44 -38.25 9.90
C VAL A 21 5.06 -38.38 10.53
N SER A 22 4.69 -37.49 11.45
CA SER A 22 3.30 -37.42 11.94
C SER A 22 2.41 -36.96 10.80
N ASP A 23 1.34 -37.70 10.47
CA ASP A 23 0.27 -37.22 9.58
C ASP A 23 -0.29 -35.89 10.14
N THR A 24 -0.03 -34.77 9.46
CA THR A 24 -0.54 -33.43 9.85
C THR A 24 -1.68 -32.99 8.94
N ALA A 25 -2.62 -32.20 9.48
CA ALA A 25 -3.67 -31.53 8.74
C ALA A 25 -3.65 -30.01 8.99
N HIS A 26 -4.22 -29.26 8.06
CA HIS A 26 -4.29 -27.80 8.12
C HIS A 26 -5.67 -27.32 7.66
N VAL A 27 -6.27 -26.42 8.43
CA VAL A 27 -7.53 -25.75 8.10
C VAL A 27 -7.39 -24.24 8.34
N VAL A 28 -8.16 -23.44 7.59
CA VAL A 28 -8.13 -21.99 7.70
C VAL A 28 -9.51 -21.48 8.07
N ILE A 29 -9.65 -20.91 9.26
CA ILE A 29 -10.89 -20.25 9.70
C ILE A 29 -10.82 -18.79 9.27
N VAL A 30 -11.78 -18.35 8.48
CA VAL A 30 -11.91 -16.98 8.00
C VAL A 30 -13.16 -16.38 8.62
N ALA A 31 -13.06 -15.18 9.18
CA ALA A 31 -14.14 -14.60 9.98
C ALA A 31 -14.42 -13.13 9.66
N THR A 32 -15.70 -12.79 9.65
CA THR A 32 -16.24 -11.42 9.72
C THR A 32 -17.11 -11.27 10.97
N THR A 33 -17.45 -10.03 11.32
CA THR A 33 -18.41 -9.68 12.38
C THR A 33 -18.91 -8.26 12.15
N ASP A 34 -20.07 -7.92 12.71
CA ASP A 34 -20.60 -6.58 12.78
C ASP A 34 -20.62 -5.91 11.38
N VAL A 35 -21.01 -6.67 10.36
CA VAL A 35 -21.01 -6.20 8.96
C VAL A 35 -21.97 -5.03 8.78
N HIS A 36 -23.06 -5.02 9.56
CA HIS A 36 -24.08 -3.97 9.57
C HIS A 36 -24.53 -3.52 8.17
N GLY A 37 -24.97 -4.48 7.36
CA GLY A 37 -25.46 -4.22 6.01
C GLY A 37 -24.40 -3.73 5.01
N ARG A 38 -23.10 -3.74 5.34
CA ARG A 38 -22.02 -3.26 4.46
C ARG A 38 -21.69 -4.28 3.37
N VAL A 39 -22.63 -4.49 2.44
CA VAL A 39 -22.44 -5.42 1.30
C VAL A 39 -21.40 -4.89 0.32
N LEU A 40 -21.47 -3.61 -0.04
CA LEU A 40 -20.50 -2.93 -0.90
C LEU A 40 -19.66 -1.94 -0.08
N GLY A 41 -18.52 -1.52 -0.62
CA GLY A 41 -17.64 -0.49 -0.05
C GLY A 41 -18.23 0.92 -0.15
N TRP A 42 -19.44 1.13 0.36
CA TRP A 42 -20.23 2.36 0.23
C TRP A 42 -20.83 2.83 1.54
N ASP A 43 -20.73 4.14 1.80
CA ASP A 43 -21.43 4.82 2.88
C ASP A 43 -22.74 5.42 2.36
N TYR A 44 -23.87 4.87 2.79
CA TYR A 44 -25.18 5.30 2.32
C TYR A 44 -25.66 6.62 2.94
N VAL A 45 -25.10 7.03 4.09
CA VAL A 45 -25.41 8.34 4.68
C VAL A 45 -24.66 9.44 3.94
N ARG A 46 -23.35 9.23 3.72
CA ARG A 46 -22.51 10.18 2.96
C ARG A 46 -22.71 10.10 1.44
N ASP A 47 -23.37 9.03 0.98
CA ASP A 47 -23.53 8.66 -0.43
C ASP A 47 -22.20 8.69 -1.19
N ALA A 48 -21.20 8.01 -0.64
CA ALA A 48 -19.85 8.00 -1.18
C ALA A 48 -19.13 6.66 -0.95
N PRO A 49 -18.07 6.35 -1.73
CA PRO A 49 -17.21 5.21 -1.45
C PRO A 49 -16.64 5.29 -0.04
N ALA A 50 -16.55 4.14 0.62
CA ALA A 50 -15.99 4.01 1.96
C ALA A 50 -15.11 2.77 2.06
N PRO A 51 -14.19 2.70 3.04
CA PRO A 51 -13.39 1.51 3.27
C PRO A 51 -14.26 0.32 3.74
N GLY A 52 -13.78 -0.89 3.51
CA GLY A 52 -14.43 -2.14 3.94
C GLY A 52 -15.49 -2.69 2.98
N GLY A 53 -16.47 -3.41 3.51
CA GLY A 53 -17.56 -4.05 2.77
C GLY A 53 -17.27 -5.48 2.32
N LEU A 54 -18.32 -6.31 2.29
CA LEU A 54 -18.25 -7.71 1.88
C LEU A 54 -17.74 -7.89 0.45
N SER A 55 -17.94 -6.91 -0.43
CA SER A 55 -17.38 -6.88 -1.79
C SER A 55 -15.85 -6.99 -1.82
N ARG A 56 -15.15 -6.43 -0.83
CA ARG A 56 -13.70 -6.54 -0.68
C ARG A 56 -13.30 -7.80 0.07
N ALA A 57 -14.06 -8.17 1.10
CA ALA A 57 -13.88 -9.43 1.80
C ALA A 57 -13.97 -10.63 0.82
N ALA A 58 -14.91 -10.60 -0.12
CA ALA A 58 -15.09 -11.61 -1.15
C ALA A 58 -13.83 -11.82 -2.01
N THR A 59 -13.14 -10.74 -2.38
CA THR A 59 -11.84 -10.83 -3.09
C THR A 59 -10.82 -11.62 -2.27
N MET A 60 -10.71 -11.33 -0.97
CA MET A 60 -9.77 -12.02 -0.09
C MET A 60 -10.18 -13.47 0.17
N VAL A 61 -11.45 -13.75 0.38
CA VAL A 61 -11.98 -15.10 0.55
C VAL A 61 -11.70 -15.96 -0.68
N GLU A 62 -11.87 -15.42 -1.89
CA GLU A 62 -11.56 -16.14 -3.13
C GLU A 62 -10.06 -16.42 -3.26
N ALA A 63 -9.21 -15.46 -2.91
CA ALA A 63 -7.76 -15.67 -2.88
C ALA A 63 -7.37 -16.77 -1.88
N LEU A 64 -7.96 -16.76 -0.68
CA LEU A 64 -7.71 -17.76 0.36
C LEU A 64 -8.21 -19.15 -0.06
N ARG A 65 -9.38 -19.26 -0.69
CA ARG A 65 -9.88 -20.55 -1.21
C ARG A 65 -9.04 -21.08 -2.37
N ALA A 66 -8.50 -20.20 -3.21
CA ALA A 66 -7.58 -20.59 -4.27
C ALA A 66 -6.24 -21.09 -3.71
N GLN A 67 -5.76 -20.46 -2.63
CA GLN A 67 -4.51 -20.85 -1.97
C GLN A 67 -4.67 -22.12 -1.11
N TYR A 68 -5.82 -22.30 -0.46
CA TYR A 68 -6.13 -23.39 0.46
C TYR A 68 -7.40 -24.12 0.03
N PRO A 69 -7.36 -24.86 -1.10
CA PRO A 69 -8.54 -25.55 -1.63
C PRO A 69 -9.07 -26.56 -0.59
N GLU A 70 -10.40 -26.56 -0.42
CA GLU A 70 -11.13 -27.47 0.50
C GLU A 70 -10.72 -27.39 1.98
N GLN A 71 -9.96 -26.37 2.38
CA GLN A 71 -9.46 -26.18 3.75
C GLN A 71 -10.08 -24.97 4.46
N VAL A 72 -10.74 -24.07 3.72
CA VAL A 72 -11.31 -22.84 4.26
C VAL A 72 -12.70 -23.08 4.86
N VAL A 73 -12.89 -22.58 6.08
CA VAL A 73 -14.19 -22.43 6.75
C VAL A 73 -14.45 -20.93 6.94
N LEU A 74 -15.58 -20.43 6.45
CA LEU A 74 -15.93 -19.01 6.51
C LEU A 74 -17.11 -18.78 7.47
N VAL A 75 -16.93 -17.93 8.48
CA VAL A 75 -17.93 -17.72 9.54
C VAL A 75 -18.18 -16.24 9.83
N ASP A 76 -19.34 -15.93 10.43
CA ASP A 76 -19.68 -14.58 10.87
C ASP A 76 -20.18 -14.53 12.33
N ALA A 77 -19.70 -13.56 13.11
CA ALA A 77 -20.05 -13.43 14.53
C ALA A 77 -21.23 -12.49 14.85
N GLY A 78 -22.10 -12.15 13.88
CA GLY A 78 -23.39 -11.47 14.12
C GLY A 78 -23.38 -9.97 13.80
N ASP A 79 -24.55 -9.33 13.92
CA ASP A 79 -24.86 -7.96 13.51
C ASP A 79 -24.65 -7.74 12.00
N LEU A 80 -25.46 -8.45 11.22
CA LEU A 80 -25.47 -8.47 9.77
C LEU A 80 -26.56 -7.57 9.17
N ILE A 81 -27.81 -7.67 9.66
CA ILE A 81 -29.02 -7.22 8.93
C ILE A 81 -29.59 -5.86 9.37
N GLU A 82 -28.80 -5.03 10.04
CA GLU A 82 -29.16 -3.67 10.49
C GLU A 82 -27.90 -2.78 10.42
N GLY A 83 -28.01 -1.47 10.66
CA GLY A 83 -26.86 -0.61 11.04
C GLY A 83 -26.45 0.38 9.96
N ASN A 84 -26.97 0.20 8.75
CA ASN A 84 -26.93 1.22 7.72
C ASN A 84 -28.25 1.25 6.92
N LEU A 85 -28.42 2.32 6.15
CA LEU A 85 -29.59 2.54 5.28
C LEU A 85 -29.86 1.39 4.30
N PHE A 86 -28.84 0.67 3.84
CA PHE A 86 -29.04 -0.46 2.93
C PHE A 86 -29.77 -1.60 3.65
N ALA A 87 -29.33 -1.96 4.85
CA ALA A 87 -30.01 -2.97 5.66
C ALA A 87 -31.45 -2.53 6.04
N ALA A 88 -31.62 -1.31 6.55
CA ALA A 88 -32.93 -0.78 6.93
C ALA A 88 -33.93 -0.78 5.76
N TYR A 89 -33.48 -0.41 4.55
CA TYR A 89 -34.32 -0.43 3.35
C TYR A 89 -34.92 -1.81 3.07
N PHE A 90 -34.10 -2.86 3.15
CA PHE A 90 -34.56 -4.24 2.87
C PHE A 90 -35.29 -4.89 4.05
N ALA A 91 -35.15 -4.35 5.26
CA ALA A 91 -35.93 -4.76 6.41
C ALA A 91 -37.36 -4.17 6.36
N GLU A 92 -37.51 -2.90 5.98
CA GLU A 92 -38.75 -2.15 6.16
C GLU A 92 -39.52 -1.84 4.88
N ARG A 93 -38.82 -1.64 3.75
CA ARG A 93 -39.41 -1.10 2.51
C ARG A 93 -39.49 -2.12 1.38
N ASP A 94 -38.43 -2.89 1.18
CA ASP A 94 -38.33 -3.90 0.11
C ASP A 94 -37.98 -5.26 0.72
N SER A 95 -38.98 -6.11 0.93
CA SER A 95 -38.77 -7.46 1.47
C SER A 95 -38.29 -8.45 0.41
N GLN A 96 -37.35 -8.04 -0.46
CA GLN A 96 -36.75 -8.88 -1.49
C GLN A 96 -36.21 -10.18 -0.88
N ARG A 97 -36.41 -11.30 -1.59
CA ARG A 97 -35.84 -12.61 -1.24
C ARG A 97 -34.95 -13.15 -2.37
N PRO A 98 -33.73 -13.62 -2.08
CA PRO A 98 -33.06 -13.57 -0.78
C PRO A 98 -32.82 -12.13 -0.28
N HIS A 99 -32.86 -11.93 1.05
CA HIS A 99 -32.46 -10.66 1.66
C HIS A 99 -31.02 -10.30 1.22
N PRO A 100 -30.73 -9.09 0.69
CA PRO A 100 -29.45 -8.82 0.02
C PRO A 100 -28.19 -9.03 0.87
N VAL A 101 -28.27 -8.79 2.18
CA VAL A 101 -27.14 -9.10 3.09
C VAL A 101 -26.94 -10.61 3.23
N VAL A 102 -28.03 -11.38 3.35
CA VAL A 102 -27.96 -12.84 3.45
C VAL A 102 -27.49 -13.42 2.11
N ASP A 103 -27.96 -12.86 1.00
CA ASP A 103 -27.51 -13.25 -0.35
C ASP A 103 -26.01 -13.00 -0.58
N ALA A 104 -25.47 -11.94 0.02
CA ALA A 104 -24.03 -11.67 0.02
C ALA A 104 -23.25 -12.79 0.72
N LEU A 105 -23.71 -13.25 1.89
CA LEU A 105 -23.11 -14.39 2.59
C LEU A 105 -23.31 -15.70 1.82
N ASN A 106 -24.46 -15.92 1.20
CA ASN A 106 -24.71 -17.07 0.32
C ASN A 106 -23.73 -17.08 -0.87
N ALA A 107 -23.54 -15.93 -1.53
CA ALA A 107 -22.62 -15.78 -2.66
C ALA A 107 -21.16 -16.00 -2.26
N MET A 108 -20.80 -15.65 -1.02
CA MET A 108 -19.49 -15.95 -0.43
C MET A 108 -19.40 -17.36 0.15
N GLN A 109 -20.48 -18.16 0.11
CA GLN A 109 -20.53 -19.53 0.62
C GLN A 109 -20.04 -19.61 2.08
N TYR A 110 -20.62 -18.81 2.96
CA TYR A 110 -20.38 -18.95 4.40
C TYR A 110 -20.76 -20.35 4.88
N ASP A 111 -20.13 -20.82 5.94
CA ASP A 111 -20.42 -22.10 6.59
C ASP A 111 -21.39 -21.90 7.76
N ALA A 112 -21.14 -20.89 8.60
CA ALA A 112 -21.97 -20.62 9.77
C ALA A 112 -21.99 -19.15 10.18
N ALA A 113 -23.08 -18.74 10.84
CA ALA A 113 -23.18 -17.44 11.50
C ALA A 113 -23.95 -17.58 12.83
N THR A 114 -23.77 -16.62 13.74
CA THR A 114 -24.60 -16.48 14.95
C THR A 114 -25.42 -15.18 14.87
N PRO A 115 -26.64 -15.11 15.45
CA PRO A 115 -27.29 -13.84 15.64
C PRO A 115 -26.54 -12.99 16.67
N GLY A 116 -26.34 -11.73 16.36
CA GLY A 116 -26.02 -10.64 17.26
C GLY A 116 -27.26 -9.96 17.81
N ASN A 117 -27.08 -8.79 18.43
CA ASN A 117 -28.22 -8.06 18.98
C ASN A 117 -29.05 -7.37 17.90
N HIS A 118 -28.40 -6.80 16.90
CA HIS A 118 -29.06 -6.03 15.86
C HIS A 118 -29.84 -6.89 14.85
N GLU A 119 -29.73 -8.22 14.94
CA GLU A 119 -30.65 -9.15 14.28
C GLU A 119 -32.10 -9.03 14.79
N PHE A 120 -32.34 -8.46 15.97
CA PHE A 120 -33.67 -8.40 16.61
C PHE A 120 -34.38 -7.04 16.46
N ASP A 121 -33.71 -6.01 15.95
CA ASP A 121 -34.22 -4.62 15.88
C ASP A 121 -35.55 -4.51 15.11
N PHE A 122 -35.67 -5.26 14.01
CA PHE A 122 -36.90 -5.31 13.19
C PHE A 122 -37.87 -6.43 13.61
N GLY A 123 -37.56 -7.11 14.73
CA GLY A 123 -38.37 -8.15 15.34
C GLY A 123 -38.15 -9.56 14.78
N PRO A 124 -38.57 -10.61 15.54
CA PRO A 124 -38.27 -12.00 15.21
C PRO A 124 -38.79 -12.50 13.86
N ALA A 125 -39.84 -11.87 13.32
CA ALA A 125 -40.41 -12.26 12.04
C ALA A 125 -39.52 -11.86 10.85
N VAL A 126 -38.88 -10.68 10.91
CA VAL A 126 -37.92 -10.24 9.89
C VAL A 126 -36.69 -11.13 9.93
N LEU A 127 -36.16 -11.39 11.13
CA LEU A 127 -35.03 -12.30 11.34
C LEU A 127 -35.31 -13.72 10.83
N ALA A 128 -36.48 -14.29 11.15
CA ALA A 128 -36.85 -15.63 10.67
C ALA A 128 -36.96 -15.70 9.14
N ARG A 129 -37.41 -14.61 8.48
CA ARG A 129 -37.43 -14.55 7.00
C ARG A 129 -36.03 -14.47 6.43
N ALA A 130 -35.18 -13.56 6.94
CA ALA A 130 -33.83 -13.37 6.46
C ALA A 130 -32.98 -14.65 6.64
N THR A 131 -33.01 -15.23 7.85
CA THR A 131 -32.30 -16.49 8.15
C THR A 131 -32.82 -17.68 7.34
N GLY A 132 -34.11 -17.68 6.97
CA GLY A 132 -34.70 -18.70 6.10
C GLY A 132 -34.19 -18.68 4.65
N ASP A 133 -33.54 -17.59 4.22
CA ASP A 133 -32.91 -17.48 2.90
C ASP A 133 -31.43 -17.94 2.89
N ALA A 134 -30.86 -18.27 4.06
CA ALA A 134 -29.46 -18.62 4.19
C ALA A 134 -29.16 -20.03 3.63
N THR A 135 -28.07 -20.13 2.85
CA THR A 135 -27.49 -21.42 2.42
C THR A 135 -26.41 -21.92 3.39
N TYR A 136 -26.26 -21.22 4.52
CA TYR A 136 -25.29 -21.47 5.59
C TYR A 136 -26.03 -21.66 6.92
N HIS A 137 -25.33 -22.14 7.95
CA HIS A 137 -25.96 -22.50 9.21
C HIS A 137 -26.00 -21.34 10.20
N TYR A 138 -27.19 -20.83 10.51
CA TYR A 138 -27.38 -20.04 11.73
C TYR A 138 -27.36 -20.96 12.95
N VAL A 139 -26.39 -20.75 13.84
CA VAL A 139 -26.22 -21.52 15.08
C VAL A 139 -26.33 -20.62 16.29
N SER A 140 -27.02 -21.09 17.34
CA SER A 140 -27.04 -20.41 18.64
C SER A 140 -27.45 -21.37 19.74
N ALA A 141 -26.68 -21.37 20.83
CA ALA A 141 -26.92 -22.22 21.99
C ALA A 141 -27.69 -21.51 23.12
N ASN A 142 -27.95 -20.21 23.01
CA ASN A 142 -28.57 -19.44 24.10
C ASN A 142 -29.80 -18.60 23.70
N VAL A 143 -30.28 -18.72 22.47
CA VAL A 143 -31.52 -18.06 22.02
C VAL A 143 -32.67 -19.06 21.96
N PHE A 144 -33.73 -18.81 22.74
CA PHE A 144 -34.88 -19.69 22.94
C PHE A 144 -36.19 -19.07 22.43
N ARG A 145 -37.14 -19.93 22.05
CA ARG A 145 -38.50 -19.54 21.65
C ARG A 145 -39.36 -19.28 22.89
N GLY A 146 -39.60 -18.01 23.16
CA GLY A 146 -40.44 -17.50 24.23
C GLY A 146 -40.06 -18.05 25.61
N ALA A 147 -41.08 -18.41 26.41
CA ALA A 147 -40.88 -19.02 27.72
C ALA A 147 -40.49 -20.51 27.68
N SER A 148 -40.46 -21.14 26.49
CA SER A 148 -40.07 -22.54 26.37
C SER A 148 -38.55 -22.73 26.51
N ASP A 149 -38.11 -23.95 26.82
CA ASP A 149 -36.70 -24.36 26.75
C ASP A 149 -36.31 -24.90 25.36
N THR A 150 -37.08 -24.55 24.31
CA THR A 150 -36.75 -24.90 22.92
C THR A 150 -35.87 -23.82 22.30
N LEU A 151 -34.72 -24.20 21.75
CA LEU A 151 -33.84 -23.28 21.02
C LEU A 151 -34.50 -22.76 19.74
N ALA A 152 -34.24 -21.50 19.42
CA ALA A 152 -34.71 -20.88 18.19
C ALA A 152 -33.94 -21.37 16.96
N TYR A 153 -32.66 -21.72 17.15
CA TYR A 153 -31.71 -22.17 16.13
C TYR A 153 -31.08 -23.51 16.54
N PRO A 154 -30.50 -24.28 15.60
CA PRO A 154 -29.62 -25.38 15.93
C PRO A 154 -28.53 -24.93 16.92
N PRO A 155 -28.22 -25.73 17.97
CA PRO A 155 -27.22 -25.34 18.96
C PRO A 155 -25.80 -25.30 18.38
N TYR A 156 -25.53 -26.09 17.35
CA TYR A 156 -24.23 -26.18 16.69
C TYR A 156 -24.35 -26.80 15.29
N VAL A 157 -23.26 -26.75 14.53
CA VAL A 157 -23.03 -27.52 13.29
C VAL A 157 -21.63 -28.13 13.32
N VAL A 158 -21.43 -29.25 12.63
CA VAL A 158 -20.09 -29.81 12.36
C VAL A 158 -19.85 -29.77 10.86
N VAL A 159 -18.80 -29.08 10.43
CA VAL A 159 -18.34 -29.04 9.04
C VAL A 159 -17.03 -29.80 8.89
N THR A 160 -16.83 -30.46 7.76
CA THR A 160 -15.60 -31.21 7.48
C THR A 160 -14.79 -30.53 6.39
N ARG A 161 -13.48 -30.33 6.64
CA ARG A 161 -12.50 -29.77 5.69
C ARG A 161 -11.19 -30.52 5.84
N ALA A 162 -10.59 -30.95 4.73
CA ALA A 162 -9.37 -31.76 4.74
C ALA A 162 -9.39 -32.94 5.75
N GLY A 163 -10.56 -33.58 5.94
CA GLY A 163 -10.74 -34.69 6.89
C GLY A 163 -10.91 -34.29 8.37
N VAL A 164 -10.72 -33.02 8.72
CA VAL A 164 -10.89 -32.48 10.08
C VAL A 164 -12.36 -32.12 10.30
N LYS A 165 -12.93 -32.50 11.45
CA LYS A 165 -14.28 -32.13 11.90
C LYS A 165 -14.24 -30.85 12.74
N ILE A 166 -14.74 -29.75 12.18
CA ILE A 166 -14.82 -28.45 12.84
C ILE A 166 -16.23 -28.28 13.41
N GLY A 167 -16.35 -28.31 14.74
CA GLY A 167 -17.58 -28.07 15.46
C GLY A 167 -17.76 -26.59 15.76
N ILE A 168 -18.88 -26.00 15.31
CA ILE A 168 -19.16 -24.56 15.42
C ILE A 168 -20.45 -24.34 16.20
N THR A 169 -20.38 -23.56 17.29
CA THR A 169 -21.55 -23.12 18.08
C THR A 169 -21.65 -21.59 18.10
N GLY A 170 -22.85 -21.07 18.35
CA GLY A 170 -23.10 -19.63 18.46
C GLY A 170 -23.59 -19.20 19.84
N LEU A 171 -23.31 -17.95 20.24
CA LEU A 171 -23.76 -17.34 21.49
C LEU A 171 -24.03 -15.84 21.26
N THR A 172 -25.15 -15.35 21.78
CA THR A 172 -25.59 -13.95 21.66
C THR A 172 -25.56 -13.27 23.02
N THR A 173 -25.16 -12.00 23.10
CA THR A 173 -25.25 -11.22 24.34
C THR A 173 -26.68 -11.23 24.92
N PRO A 174 -26.87 -11.45 26.23
CA PRO A 174 -28.20 -11.40 26.84
C PRO A 174 -28.77 -9.98 26.90
N GLY A 175 -27.98 -8.95 26.56
CA GLY A 175 -28.42 -7.55 26.51
C GLY A 175 -29.60 -7.29 25.59
N VAL A 176 -29.81 -8.15 24.59
CA VAL A 176 -31.01 -8.18 23.72
C VAL A 176 -32.32 -8.20 24.53
N MET A 177 -32.34 -8.82 25.71
CA MET A 177 -33.52 -8.86 26.60
C MET A 177 -33.84 -7.51 27.26
N VAL A 178 -32.92 -6.56 27.17
CA VAL A 178 -33.04 -5.19 27.66
C VAL A 178 -33.30 -4.25 26.49
N TRP A 179 -32.41 -4.24 25.49
CA TRP A 179 -32.45 -3.26 24.39
C TRP A 179 -33.66 -3.48 23.48
N ASP A 180 -33.92 -4.73 23.10
CA ASP A 180 -34.95 -5.11 22.13
C ASP A 180 -36.25 -5.56 22.77
N ARG A 181 -36.41 -5.38 24.09
CA ARG A 181 -37.54 -5.90 24.87
C ARG A 181 -38.90 -5.68 24.20
N SER A 182 -39.10 -4.50 23.63
CA SER A 182 -40.34 -4.14 22.92
C SER A 182 -40.56 -4.94 21.62
N GLN A 183 -39.50 -5.27 20.90
CA GLN A 183 -39.53 -6.03 19.65
C GLN A 183 -39.66 -7.54 19.88
N LEU A 184 -39.10 -8.06 20.98
CA LEU A 184 -39.15 -9.49 21.26
C LEU A 184 -40.55 -9.96 21.67
N GLY A 185 -41.35 -9.11 22.33
CA GLY A 185 -42.74 -9.39 22.68
C GLY A 185 -42.96 -10.71 23.44
N GLY A 186 -41.98 -11.14 24.24
CA GLY A 186 -41.99 -12.43 24.95
C GLY A 186 -41.83 -13.67 24.06
N ARG A 187 -41.55 -13.50 22.77
CA ARG A 187 -41.38 -14.57 21.76
C ARG A 187 -39.96 -15.12 21.67
N ILE A 188 -38.99 -14.37 22.18
CA ILE A 188 -37.58 -14.77 22.25
C ILE A 188 -37.09 -14.56 23.68
N ARG A 189 -36.27 -15.49 24.15
CA ARG A 189 -35.53 -15.39 25.41
C ARG A 189 -34.07 -15.72 25.16
N VAL A 190 -33.17 -14.82 25.54
CA VAL A 190 -31.72 -15.04 25.48
C VAL A 190 -31.21 -15.33 26.88
N ARG A 191 -30.55 -16.48 27.07
CA ARG A 191 -29.97 -16.89 28.36
C ARG A 191 -28.53 -16.38 28.52
N PRO A 192 -28.04 -16.19 29.76
CA PRO A 192 -26.66 -15.83 30.00
C PRO A 192 -25.67 -16.79 29.33
N ILE A 193 -24.63 -16.23 28.73
CA ILE A 193 -23.59 -16.99 28.01
C ILE A 193 -22.94 -18.06 28.91
N ALA A 194 -22.63 -17.70 30.16
CA ALA A 194 -22.02 -18.60 31.13
C ALA A 194 -22.89 -19.84 31.47
N GLU A 195 -24.22 -19.73 31.34
CA GLU A 195 -25.12 -20.86 31.57
C GLU A 195 -25.21 -21.80 30.36
N ALA A 196 -25.18 -21.25 29.15
CA ALA A 196 -25.43 -21.99 27.92
C ALA A 196 -24.16 -22.65 27.34
N ALA A 197 -23.01 -21.97 27.45
CA ALA A 197 -21.76 -22.39 26.81
C ALA A 197 -21.28 -23.79 27.23
N PRO A 198 -21.29 -24.20 28.53
CA PRO A 198 -20.78 -25.51 28.93
C PRO A 198 -21.54 -26.67 28.26
N LEU A 199 -22.85 -26.56 28.10
CA LEU A 199 -23.65 -27.59 27.44
C LEU A 199 -23.40 -27.62 25.92
N ALA A 200 -23.25 -26.46 25.30
CA ALA A 200 -22.95 -26.35 23.87
C ALA A 200 -21.61 -27.03 23.53
N LEU A 201 -20.57 -26.75 24.31
CA LEU A 201 -19.24 -27.33 24.11
C LEU A 201 -19.23 -28.84 24.36
N ARG A 202 -19.96 -29.34 25.37
CA ARG A 202 -20.14 -30.78 25.56
C ARG A 202 -20.80 -31.45 24.36
N ARG A 203 -21.75 -30.79 23.70
CA ARG A 203 -22.40 -31.32 22.49
C ARG A 203 -21.45 -31.37 21.30
N LEU A 204 -20.55 -30.39 21.14
CA LEU A 204 -19.49 -30.45 20.13
C LEU A 204 -18.54 -31.63 20.37
N ASP A 205 -18.15 -31.84 21.63
CA ASP A 205 -17.25 -32.93 22.04
C ASP A 205 -17.90 -34.30 21.76
N LEU A 206 -19.17 -34.48 22.14
CA LEU A 206 -19.96 -35.68 21.83
C LEU A 206 -20.21 -35.87 20.32
N GLY A 207 -20.23 -34.77 19.56
CA GLY A 207 -20.29 -34.78 18.09
C GLY A 207 -18.97 -35.20 17.44
N GLY A 208 -17.90 -35.40 18.21
CA GLY A 208 -16.58 -35.77 17.74
C GLY A 208 -15.88 -34.65 16.98
N ALA A 209 -16.04 -33.39 17.42
CA ALA A 209 -15.32 -32.26 16.85
C ALA A 209 -13.82 -32.31 17.21
N ASP A 210 -12.97 -32.22 16.19
CA ASP A 210 -11.51 -32.13 16.33
C ASP A 210 -11.07 -30.69 16.65
N LEU A 211 -11.83 -29.70 16.16
CA LEU A 211 -11.64 -28.27 16.39
C LEU A 211 -12.96 -27.64 16.85
N LYS A 212 -12.97 -27.01 18.03
CA LYS A 212 -14.16 -26.36 18.62
C LYS A 212 -14.09 -24.84 18.44
N VAL A 213 -14.93 -24.32 17.56
CA VAL A 213 -15.06 -22.89 17.26
C VAL A 213 -16.34 -22.34 17.88
N VAL A 214 -16.24 -21.21 18.59
CA VAL A 214 -17.38 -20.48 19.12
C VAL A 214 -17.50 -19.13 18.41
N LEU A 215 -18.66 -18.87 17.81
CA LEU A 215 -19.04 -17.54 17.34
C LEU A 215 -19.78 -16.85 18.49
N VAL A 216 -19.24 -15.77 19.03
CA VAL A 216 -19.85 -15.09 20.18
C VAL A 216 -20.04 -13.61 19.88
N HIS A 217 -21.30 -13.21 19.81
CA HIS A 217 -21.69 -11.81 19.66
C HIS A 217 -21.80 -11.14 21.03
N SER A 218 -20.65 -10.87 21.64
CA SER A 218 -20.47 -10.27 22.96
C SER A 218 -19.02 -9.80 23.07
N GLY A 219 -18.74 -8.71 23.79
CA GLY A 219 -17.37 -8.33 24.10
C GLY A 219 -16.67 -9.29 25.06
N LEU A 220 -15.41 -9.00 25.41
CA LEU A 220 -14.62 -9.86 26.27
C LEU A 220 -15.12 -9.86 27.71
N ASN A 221 -15.05 -8.69 28.37
CA ASN A 221 -15.33 -8.49 29.79
C ASN A 221 -15.57 -7.02 30.15
N GLU A 222 -15.87 -6.17 29.17
CA GLU A 222 -16.16 -4.76 29.38
C GLU A 222 -17.41 -4.57 30.26
N PRO A 223 -17.48 -3.47 31.04
CA PRO A 223 -18.67 -3.18 31.84
C PRO A 223 -19.94 -3.17 31.00
N SER A 224 -21.02 -3.76 31.52
CA SER A 224 -22.31 -3.77 30.84
C SER A 224 -22.96 -2.39 30.85
N SER A 225 -23.66 -2.05 29.77
CA SER A 225 -24.45 -0.84 29.59
C SER A 225 -25.79 -0.86 30.34
N TYR A 226 -26.08 -1.95 31.04
CA TYR A 226 -27.31 -2.18 31.80
C TYR A 226 -27.02 -2.93 33.10
N ASP A 227 -28.02 -2.95 33.99
CA ASP A 227 -27.99 -3.76 35.22
C ASP A 227 -28.11 -5.26 34.88
N THR A 228 -27.07 -6.01 35.19
CA THR A 228 -26.94 -7.43 34.82
C THR A 228 -27.76 -8.37 35.70
N ALA A 229 -28.35 -7.89 36.81
CA ALA A 229 -29.13 -8.70 37.72
C ALA A 229 -30.32 -9.36 37.01
N GLY A 230 -30.33 -10.70 36.97
CA GLY A 230 -31.39 -11.50 36.33
C GLY A 230 -31.35 -11.56 34.80
N VAL A 231 -30.38 -10.89 34.15
CA VAL A 231 -30.20 -10.91 32.69
C VAL A 231 -28.87 -11.54 32.29
N GLY A 232 -27.80 -11.26 33.04
CA GLY A 232 -26.44 -11.67 32.71
C GLY A 232 -25.59 -10.55 32.12
N ALA A 233 -24.27 -10.73 32.13
CA ALA A 233 -23.31 -9.76 31.62
C ALA A 233 -23.39 -9.61 30.10
N GLU A 234 -23.27 -8.37 29.64
CA GLU A 234 -23.25 -7.99 28.22
C GLU A 234 -22.02 -8.54 27.48
N ASN A 235 -20.86 -8.37 28.09
CA ASN A 235 -19.54 -8.72 27.56
C ASN A 235 -18.99 -9.88 28.39
N ALA A 236 -19.11 -11.09 27.87
CA ALA A 236 -18.85 -12.32 28.63
C ALA A 236 -18.01 -13.36 27.87
N ALA A 237 -17.48 -13.02 26.69
CA ALA A 237 -16.73 -13.96 25.87
C ALA A 237 -15.50 -14.52 26.60
N LEU A 238 -14.78 -13.70 27.38
CA LEU A 238 -13.59 -14.14 28.11
C LEU A 238 -13.88 -15.27 29.11
N GLY A 239 -15.12 -15.35 29.62
CA GLY A 239 -15.56 -16.41 30.53
C GLY A 239 -15.48 -17.82 29.93
N LEU A 240 -15.48 -17.95 28.59
CA LEU A 240 -15.34 -19.23 27.90
C LEU A 240 -13.99 -19.92 28.17
N ALA A 241 -12.92 -19.14 28.39
CA ALA A 241 -11.61 -19.66 28.77
C ALA A 241 -11.53 -20.12 30.23
N SER A 242 -12.52 -19.73 31.05
CA SER A 242 -12.57 -20.00 32.48
C SER A 242 -13.58 -21.10 32.85
N ILE A 243 -14.17 -21.77 31.86
CA ILE A 243 -15.06 -22.91 32.10
C ILE A 243 -14.32 -23.97 32.94
N PRO A 244 -14.84 -24.39 34.10
CA PRO A 244 -14.17 -25.35 34.97
C PRO A 244 -14.04 -26.73 34.32
N LEU A 245 -12.87 -27.36 34.49
CA LEU A 245 -12.68 -28.75 34.12
C LEU A 245 -13.56 -29.66 35.00
N PRO A 246 -14.06 -30.80 34.50
CA PRO A 246 -13.72 -31.44 33.22
C PRO A 246 -14.57 -31.01 32.01
N ALA A 247 -15.35 -29.92 32.09
CA ALA A 247 -16.12 -29.47 30.93
C ALA A 247 -15.17 -28.98 29.80
N PRO A 248 -15.47 -29.31 28.53
CA PRO A 248 -14.64 -28.91 27.41
C PRO A 248 -14.68 -27.40 27.22
N ARG A 249 -13.52 -26.86 26.83
CA ARG A 249 -13.35 -25.46 26.40
C ARG A 249 -13.32 -25.39 24.87
N PRO A 250 -13.60 -24.21 24.28
CA PRO A 250 -13.35 -24.01 22.85
C PRO A 250 -11.84 -23.90 22.59
N ASP A 251 -11.43 -24.17 21.36
CA ASP A 251 -10.07 -23.91 20.91
C ASP A 251 -9.96 -22.48 20.37
N LEU A 252 -10.98 -22.02 19.63
CA LEU A 252 -11.07 -20.71 19.00
C LEU A 252 -12.42 -20.04 19.28
N VAL A 253 -12.37 -18.75 19.57
CA VAL A 253 -13.53 -17.89 19.78
C VAL A 253 -13.45 -16.70 18.82
N ILE A 254 -14.41 -16.59 17.92
CA ILE A 254 -14.61 -15.41 17.06
C ILE A 254 -15.55 -14.46 17.80
N VAL A 255 -15.04 -13.29 18.17
CA VAL A 255 -15.72 -12.29 18.98
C VAL A 255 -16.34 -11.22 18.08
N GLY A 256 -17.53 -10.73 18.44
CA GLY A 256 -18.22 -9.59 17.81
C GLY A 256 -18.62 -8.49 18.82
N HIS A 257 -19.64 -7.69 18.50
CA HIS A 257 -20.33 -6.72 19.37
C HIS A 257 -19.54 -5.47 19.78
N SER A 258 -18.29 -5.63 20.23
CA SER A 258 -17.51 -4.51 20.76
C SER A 258 -16.93 -3.59 19.67
N HIS A 259 -17.03 -4.02 18.40
CA HIS A 259 -16.41 -3.41 17.22
C HIS A 259 -14.89 -3.18 17.36
N LYS A 260 -14.20 -3.92 18.22
CA LYS A 260 -12.75 -3.79 18.38
C LYS A 260 -12.02 -4.61 17.32
N GLU A 261 -10.69 -4.52 17.33
CA GLU A 261 -9.84 -5.47 16.61
C GLU A 261 -8.99 -6.23 17.60
N MET A 262 -8.90 -7.54 17.37
CA MET A 262 -8.09 -8.44 18.17
C MET A 262 -7.52 -9.49 17.25
N ARG A 263 -6.20 -9.44 17.05
CA ARG A 263 -5.50 -10.40 16.20
C ARG A 263 -5.51 -11.78 16.83
N ASP A 264 -4.99 -11.88 18.06
CA ASP A 264 -4.98 -13.10 18.86
C ASP A 264 -4.82 -12.72 20.32
N TYR A 265 -5.76 -13.11 21.16
CA TYR A 265 -5.62 -13.02 22.61
C TYR A 265 -5.84 -14.42 23.19
N VAL A 266 -4.84 -14.95 23.90
CA VAL A 266 -4.86 -16.36 24.34
C VAL A 266 -4.99 -16.45 25.85
N VAL A 267 -6.02 -17.14 26.33
CA VAL A 267 -6.26 -17.36 27.76
C VAL A 267 -6.58 -18.82 28.00
N ASN A 268 -5.83 -19.47 28.90
CA ASN A 268 -5.99 -20.90 29.23
C ASN A 268 -6.05 -21.84 28.00
N GLY A 269 -5.28 -21.53 26.96
CA GLY A 269 -5.24 -22.29 25.70
C GLY A 269 -6.35 -21.98 24.70
N VAL A 270 -7.26 -21.05 25.02
CA VAL A 270 -8.34 -20.59 24.12
C VAL A 270 -7.89 -19.34 23.37
N HIS A 271 -7.98 -19.35 22.05
CA HIS A 271 -7.68 -18.21 21.19
C HIS A 271 -8.92 -17.33 20.99
N PHE A 272 -8.78 -16.02 21.15
CA PHE A 272 -9.83 -15.03 20.87
C PHE A 272 -9.40 -14.12 19.73
N VAL A 273 -10.27 -13.98 18.71
CA VAL A 273 -10.02 -13.18 17.51
C VAL A 273 -11.25 -12.33 17.20
N GLN A 274 -11.03 -11.06 16.84
CA GLN A 274 -12.09 -10.14 16.44
C GLN A 274 -11.65 -9.31 15.24
N PRO A 275 -12.30 -9.47 14.07
CA PRO A 275 -12.18 -8.53 12.97
C PRO A 275 -12.99 -7.25 13.23
N ARG A 276 -12.67 -6.17 12.52
CA ARG A 276 -13.36 -4.88 12.64
C ARG A 276 -14.70 -4.92 11.90
N ASN A 277 -15.69 -4.27 12.50
CA ASN A 277 -17.03 -4.05 11.93
C ASN A 277 -17.00 -3.43 10.51
N PHE A 278 -18.14 -3.48 9.82
CA PHE A 278 -18.32 -3.06 8.43
C PHE A 278 -17.44 -3.81 7.43
N ALA A 279 -16.90 -4.98 7.81
CA ALA A 279 -15.85 -5.68 7.09
C ALA A 279 -14.67 -4.74 6.76
N LEU A 280 -14.23 -3.94 7.75
CA LEU A 280 -13.02 -3.12 7.63
C LEU A 280 -11.75 -3.97 7.71
N SER A 281 -11.83 -5.12 8.38
CA SER A 281 -10.81 -6.16 8.34
C SER A 281 -11.43 -7.56 8.30
N LEU A 282 -10.61 -8.53 7.89
CA LEU A 282 -10.96 -9.95 7.82
C LEU A 282 -10.04 -10.74 8.74
N ALA A 283 -10.59 -11.56 9.62
CA ALA A 283 -9.78 -12.46 10.44
C ALA A 283 -9.43 -13.72 9.66
N VAL A 284 -8.17 -14.15 9.71
CA VAL A 284 -7.69 -15.39 9.09
C VAL A 284 -6.88 -16.16 10.11
N VAL A 285 -7.35 -17.34 10.50
CA VAL A 285 -6.75 -18.20 11.51
C VAL A 285 -6.31 -19.52 10.88
N HIS A 286 -5.00 -19.72 10.81
CA HIS A 286 -4.38 -20.97 10.40
C HIS A 286 -4.34 -21.92 11.59
N VAL A 287 -4.91 -23.12 11.43
CA VAL A 287 -4.92 -24.15 12.46
C VAL A 287 -4.17 -25.36 11.94
N SER A 288 -3.10 -25.73 12.64
CA SER A 288 -2.34 -26.95 12.40
C SER A 288 -2.79 -28.03 13.37
N LEU A 289 -3.04 -29.22 12.85
CA LEU A 289 -3.49 -30.37 13.63
C LEU A 289 -2.60 -31.60 13.39
N ALA A 290 -2.43 -32.40 14.43
CA ALA A 290 -1.79 -33.72 14.34
C ALA A 290 -2.86 -34.81 14.39
N LYS A 291 -2.74 -35.81 13.53
CA LYS A 291 -3.64 -36.96 13.51
C LYS A 291 -3.42 -37.84 14.73
N GLU A 292 -4.52 -38.26 15.34
CA GLU A 292 -4.58 -39.22 16.44
C GLU A 292 -5.36 -40.47 16.02
N THR A 293 -5.44 -41.48 16.89
CA THR A 293 -6.11 -42.76 16.59
C THR A 293 -7.59 -42.62 16.24
N THR A 294 -8.28 -41.59 16.74
CA THR A 294 -9.73 -41.39 16.58
C THR A 294 -10.12 -40.04 15.99
N GLY A 295 -9.16 -39.23 15.50
CA GLY A 295 -9.45 -37.89 15.00
C GLY A 295 -8.19 -37.04 14.84
N TYR A 296 -8.33 -35.73 15.01
CA TYR A 296 -7.24 -34.77 14.97
C TYR A 296 -7.19 -33.97 16.27
N ARG A 297 -5.98 -33.61 16.71
CA ARG A 297 -5.75 -32.70 17.83
C ARG A 297 -5.08 -31.43 17.35
N VAL A 298 -5.60 -30.28 17.78
CA VAL A 298 -4.97 -28.98 17.55
C VAL A 298 -3.57 -28.96 18.17
N VAL A 299 -2.57 -28.58 17.37
CA VAL A 299 -1.17 -28.44 17.84
C VAL A 299 -0.68 -26.99 17.81
N ALA A 300 -1.20 -26.17 16.89
CA ALA A 300 -0.86 -24.76 16.81
C ALA A 300 -1.95 -23.95 16.11
N MET A 301 -2.10 -22.69 16.51
CA MET A 301 -2.88 -21.68 15.79
C MET A 301 -2.04 -20.44 15.53
N ARG A 302 -2.26 -19.82 14.37
CA ARG A 302 -1.71 -18.52 14.03
C ARG A 302 -2.80 -17.69 13.36
N SER A 303 -3.07 -16.51 13.90
CA SER A 303 -4.08 -15.61 13.37
C SER A 303 -3.52 -14.29 12.83
N GLU A 304 -4.21 -13.75 11.85
CA GLU A 304 -3.92 -12.48 11.20
C GLU A 304 -5.22 -11.70 11.00
N LEU A 305 -5.12 -10.36 11.00
CA LEU A 305 -6.19 -9.47 10.57
C LEU A 305 -5.74 -8.81 9.27
N ILE A 306 -6.52 -9.00 8.21
CA ILE A 306 -6.27 -8.41 6.90
C ILE A 306 -7.11 -7.13 6.78
N PRO A 307 -6.51 -5.93 6.76
CA PRO A 307 -7.25 -4.70 6.50
C PRO A 307 -7.82 -4.73 5.08
N LEU A 308 -9.11 -4.41 4.93
CA LEU A 308 -9.79 -4.48 3.65
C LEU A 308 -9.86 -3.14 2.92
N ALA A 309 -9.45 -2.02 3.53
CA ALA A 309 -9.54 -0.70 2.94
C ALA A 309 -8.84 -0.57 1.56
N THR A 310 -7.78 -1.36 1.33
CA THR A 310 -6.92 -1.29 0.15
C THR A 310 -7.19 -2.41 -0.86
N VAL A 311 -8.06 -3.35 -0.49
CA VAL A 311 -8.43 -4.50 -1.31
C VAL A 311 -9.41 -4.05 -2.40
N ALA A 312 -9.18 -4.47 -3.64
CA ALA A 312 -10.12 -4.20 -4.72
C ALA A 312 -11.43 -4.96 -4.51
N GLU A 313 -12.57 -4.33 -4.81
CA GLU A 313 -13.85 -5.02 -4.79
C GLU A 313 -13.92 -6.09 -5.88
N LEU A 314 -14.56 -7.22 -5.58
CA LEU A 314 -14.73 -8.32 -6.52
C LEU A 314 -15.79 -7.97 -7.58
N PRO A 315 -15.44 -7.83 -8.88
CA PRO A 315 -16.38 -7.28 -9.88
C PRO A 315 -17.66 -8.09 -10.06
N ARG A 316 -17.59 -9.44 -9.97
CA ARG A 316 -18.77 -10.30 -10.07
C ARG A 316 -19.71 -10.15 -8.88
N PHE A 317 -19.16 -9.88 -7.70
CA PHE A 317 -19.93 -9.66 -6.49
C PHE A 317 -20.60 -8.29 -6.54
N VAL A 318 -19.86 -7.24 -6.89
CA VAL A 318 -20.42 -5.89 -7.09
C VAL A 318 -21.59 -5.92 -8.07
N ARG A 319 -21.41 -6.56 -9.23
CA ARG A 319 -22.47 -6.70 -10.25
C ARG A 319 -23.73 -7.39 -9.72
N ARG A 320 -23.59 -8.40 -8.84
CA ARG A 320 -24.74 -9.09 -8.23
C ARG A 320 -25.58 -8.15 -7.37
N PHE A 321 -24.95 -7.21 -6.68
CA PHE A 321 -25.61 -6.33 -5.72
C PHE A 321 -25.88 -4.91 -6.24
N THR A 322 -25.47 -4.56 -7.45
CA THR A 322 -25.70 -3.23 -8.05
C THR A 322 -27.18 -2.84 -8.02
N ALA A 323 -28.10 -3.73 -8.37
CA ALA A 323 -29.53 -3.40 -8.39
C ALA A 323 -30.09 -3.10 -6.99
N ALA A 324 -29.66 -3.85 -5.98
CA ALA A 324 -30.05 -3.60 -4.59
C ALA A 324 -29.43 -2.29 -4.06
N HIS A 325 -28.17 -2.06 -4.40
CA HIS A 325 -27.42 -0.85 -4.07
C HIS A 325 -28.11 0.41 -4.59
N GLU A 326 -28.47 0.45 -5.87
CA GLU A 326 -29.11 1.61 -6.48
C GLU A 326 -30.50 1.90 -5.88
N ARG A 327 -31.26 0.87 -5.47
CA ARG A 327 -32.56 1.09 -4.80
C ARG A 327 -32.39 1.70 -3.41
N ALA A 328 -31.44 1.21 -2.62
CA ALA A 328 -31.14 1.80 -1.32
C ALA A 328 -30.61 3.23 -1.45
N ARG A 329 -29.74 3.51 -2.44
CA ARG A 329 -29.27 4.87 -2.74
C ARG A 329 -30.40 5.79 -3.18
N ALA A 330 -31.30 5.33 -4.05
CA ALA A 330 -32.45 6.10 -4.50
C ALA A 330 -33.39 6.45 -3.34
N TRP A 331 -33.62 5.52 -2.41
CA TRP A 331 -34.37 5.78 -1.19
C TRP A 331 -33.68 6.83 -0.30
N GLY A 332 -32.38 6.65 -0.03
CA GLY A 332 -31.59 7.63 0.74
C GLY A 332 -31.56 9.02 0.10
N ALA A 333 -31.70 9.11 -1.23
CA ALA A 333 -31.71 10.36 -1.98
C ALA A 333 -33.09 11.05 -2.02
N MET A 334 -34.15 10.44 -1.49
CA MET A 334 -35.50 11.03 -1.54
C MET A 334 -35.53 12.39 -0.80
N PRO A 335 -35.97 13.47 -1.46
CA PRO A 335 -36.03 14.79 -0.84
C PRO A 335 -37.18 14.85 0.18
N LEU A 336 -36.90 15.49 1.32
CA LEU A 336 -37.86 15.69 2.40
C LEU A 336 -38.29 17.15 2.50
N GLY A 337 -37.33 18.07 2.39
CA GLY A 337 -37.55 19.51 2.54
C GLY A 337 -36.21 20.24 2.47
N SER A 338 -36.08 21.35 3.18
CA SER A 338 -34.84 22.10 3.28
C SER A 338 -34.53 22.55 4.71
N ALA A 339 -33.27 22.77 5.03
CA ALA A 339 -32.83 23.36 6.30
C ALA A 339 -31.93 24.58 6.06
N GLY A 340 -32.07 25.61 6.89
CA GLY A 340 -31.12 26.72 6.99
C GLY A 340 -29.88 26.33 7.80
N PRO A 341 -28.92 27.25 7.98
CA PRO A 341 -27.72 26.97 8.76
C PRO A 341 -28.05 26.72 10.24
N GLY A 342 -27.24 25.89 10.91
CA GLY A 342 -27.25 25.73 12.38
C GLY A 342 -27.60 24.34 12.91
N PHE A 343 -27.97 23.38 12.05
CA PHE A 343 -28.35 22.02 12.44
C PHE A 343 -27.15 21.05 12.52
N SER A 344 -26.08 21.47 13.21
CA SER A 344 -24.88 20.65 13.41
C SER A 344 -24.92 19.91 14.75
N ALA A 345 -24.56 18.62 14.74
CA ALA A 345 -24.40 17.83 15.97
C ALA A 345 -23.10 18.14 16.73
N ARG A 346 -22.13 18.79 16.08
CA ARG A 346 -20.75 18.96 16.58
C ARG A 346 -20.63 19.32 18.06
N TYR A 347 -21.46 20.23 18.55
CA TYR A 347 -21.39 20.72 19.92
C TYR A 347 -22.58 20.28 20.78
N GLY A 348 -23.40 19.33 20.32
CA GLY A 348 -24.59 18.85 21.05
C GLY A 348 -24.28 18.22 22.40
N ARG A 349 -23.03 17.83 22.64
CA ARG A 349 -22.53 17.36 23.94
C ARG A 349 -21.76 18.41 24.76
N ALA A 350 -21.67 19.66 24.29
CA ALA A 350 -21.00 20.76 24.99
C ALA A 350 -21.91 21.96 25.23
N GLU A 351 -22.98 22.10 24.46
CA GLU A 351 -23.96 23.18 24.58
C GLU A 351 -25.27 22.80 23.93
N ASP A 352 -26.28 23.63 24.18
CA ASP A 352 -27.58 23.46 23.56
C ASP A 352 -27.53 23.78 22.06
N THR A 353 -28.24 22.99 21.25
CA THR A 353 -28.15 23.09 19.78
C THR A 353 -29.53 23.00 19.11
N PRO A 354 -29.75 23.72 18.01
CA PRO A 354 -31.00 23.63 17.24
C PRO A 354 -31.35 22.22 16.78
N LEU A 355 -30.35 21.36 16.54
CA LEU A 355 -30.56 19.98 16.11
C LEU A 355 -31.21 19.13 17.20
N LEU A 356 -30.67 19.14 18.42
CA LEU A 356 -31.24 18.36 19.54
C LEU A 356 -32.58 18.93 19.97
N ASP A 357 -32.75 20.25 19.94
CA ASP A 357 -34.05 20.89 20.18
C ASP A 357 -35.10 20.45 19.16
N PHE A 358 -34.74 20.39 17.87
CA PHE A 358 -35.63 19.86 16.83
C PHE A 358 -36.05 18.41 17.13
N ILE A 359 -35.09 17.52 17.44
CA ILE A 359 -35.38 16.12 17.73
C ILE A 359 -36.29 15.99 18.96
N ASN A 360 -35.94 16.68 20.05
CA ASN A 360 -36.73 16.65 21.27
C ASN A 360 -38.12 17.25 21.08
N GLU A 361 -38.26 18.33 20.34
CA GLU A 361 -39.54 18.99 20.13
C GLU A 361 -40.50 18.17 19.25
N VAL A 362 -39.98 17.42 18.27
CA VAL A 362 -40.78 16.44 17.51
C VAL A 362 -41.30 15.33 18.42
N GLN A 363 -40.42 14.70 19.20
CA GLN A 363 -40.80 13.65 20.15
C GLN A 363 -41.82 14.15 21.17
N ARG A 364 -41.56 15.32 21.78
CA ARG A 364 -42.40 15.94 22.81
C ARG A 364 -43.80 16.24 22.29
N ARG A 365 -43.91 16.90 21.12
CA ARG A 365 -45.21 17.22 20.50
C ARG A 365 -45.97 15.96 20.10
N ARG A 366 -45.29 14.99 19.48
CA ARG A 366 -45.94 13.76 19.02
C ARG A 366 -46.52 12.94 20.17
N ALA A 367 -45.81 12.87 21.30
CA ALA A 367 -46.24 12.14 22.49
C ALA A 367 -47.16 12.95 23.43
N GLY A 368 -47.28 14.28 23.24
CA GLY A 368 -47.97 15.15 24.18
C GLY A 368 -47.27 15.24 25.55
N ALA A 369 -45.94 15.14 25.56
CA ALA A 369 -45.14 15.06 26.78
C ALA A 369 -44.77 16.45 27.35
N ASP A 370 -44.44 16.49 28.65
CA ASP A 370 -43.97 17.71 29.33
C ASP A 370 -42.51 18.01 28.95
N VAL A 371 -41.69 16.97 28.90
CA VAL A 371 -40.25 17.02 28.59
C VAL A 371 -39.89 15.92 27.59
N SER A 372 -38.76 16.07 26.89
CA SER A 372 -38.23 15.05 25.97
C SER A 372 -36.73 14.89 26.14
N ALA A 373 -36.22 13.66 26.00
CA ALA A 373 -34.81 13.34 26.01
C ALA A 373 -34.34 12.76 24.67
N ALA A 374 -33.17 13.19 24.21
CA ALA A 374 -32.51 12.66 23.03
C ALA A 374 -30.99 12.66 23.19
N ALA A 375 -30.34 11.66 22.62
CA ALA A 375 -28.89 11.60 22.52
C ALA A 375 -28.42 12.27 21.23
N ASP A 376 -27.18 12.77 21.28
CA ASP A 376 -26.41 13.10 20.11
C ASP A 376 -25.57 11.88 19.72
N PHE A 377 -25.93 11.20 18.63
CA PHE A 377 -25.32 9.91 18.25
C PHE A 377 -23.96 10.07 17.58
N ASP A 378 -23.81 11.02 16.65
CA ASP A 378 -22.58 11.28 15.89
C ASP A 378 -22.31 12.79 15.81
N LEU A 379 -21.22 13.24 16.43
CA LEU A 379 -20.80 14.65 16.42
C LEU A 379 -20.40 15.16 15.03
N GLY A 380 -20.18 14.26 14.06
CA GLY A 380 -19.94 14.59 12.65
C GLY A 380 -21.20 14.78 11.81
N ALA A 381 -22.38 14.43 12.35
CA ALA A 381 -23.65 14.51 11.64
C ALA A 381 -24.28 15.92 11.69
N GLY A 382 -25.34 16.08 10.91
CA GLY A 382 -26.15 17.29 10.88
C GLY A 382 -27.10 17.28 9.69
N LEU A 383 -28.00 18.25 9.66
CA LEU A 383 -28.79 18.52 8.45
C LEU A 383 -28.00 19.48 7.55
N PRO A 384 -27.89 19.21 6.24
CA PRO A 384 -27.22 20.11 5.32
C PRO A 384 -27.98 21.44 5.21
N GLU A 385 -27.25 22.52 4.90
CA GLU A 385 -27.89 23.75 4.43
C GLU A 385 -28.43 23.53 3.02
N GLY A 386 -29.69 23.89 2.80
CA GLY A 386 -30.41 23.60 1.56
C GLY A 386 -31.21 22.30 1.66
N GLU A 387 -31.21 21.51 0.59
CA GLU A 387 -32.06 20.32 0.47
C GLU A 387 -31.68 19.24 1.50
N VAL A 388 -32.69 18.74 2.22
CA VAL A 388 -32.58 17.64 3.18
C VAL A 388 -33.21 16.39 2.59
N ARG A 389 -32.53 15.25 2.71
CA ARG A 389 -32.90 13.95 2.16
C ARG A 389 -33.04 12.91 3.27
N GLU A 390 -33.64 11.76 2.93
CA GLU A 390 -33.82 10.62 3.86
C GLU A 390 -32.51 10.18 4.52
N ARG A 391 -31.41 10.19 3.76
CA ARG A 391 -30.07 9.86 4.28
C ARG A 391 -29.56 10.80 5.34
N ASP A 392 -29.94 12.08 5.29
CA ASP A 392 -29.49 13.08 6.26
C ASP A 392 -30.19 12.87 7.61
N VAL A 393 -31.48 12.51 7.58
CA VAL A 393 -32.25 12.14 8.79
C VAL A 393 -31.69 10.87 9.41
N SER A 394 -31.34 9.88 8.58
CA SER A 394 -30.66 8.67 9.05
C SER A 394 -29.28 8.96 9.65
N GLY A 395 -28.58 9.98 9.15
CA GLY A 395 -27.30 10.43 9.71
C GLY A 395 -27.43 11.01 11.12
N ILE A 396 -28.47 11.81 11.38
CA ILE A 396 -28.70 12.40 12.72
C ILE A 396 -29.41 11.45 13.69
N TYR A 397 -30.08 10.40 13.19
CA TYR A 397 -30.79 9.41 13.99
C TYR A 397 -30.64 7.99 13.40
N PRO A 398 -29.49 7.32 13.62
CA PRO A 398 -29.12 6.10 12.90
C PRO A 398 -29.71 4.80 13.45
N TYR A 399 -30.45 4.85 14.56
CA TYR A 399 -31.03 3.66 15.21
C TYR A 399 -32.53 3.54 14.99
N GLU A 400 -33.05 2.31 14.95
CA GLU A 400 -34.48 1.99 14.77
C GLU A 400 -35.29 2.08 16.08
N ASN A 401 -35.05 3.16 16.83
CA ASN A 401 -35.78 3.42 18.06
C ASN A 401 -37.20 3.89 17.76
N THR A 402 -38.15 3.36 18.53
CA THR A 402 -39.54 3.85 18.51
C THR A 402 -39.80 4.82 19.66
N LEU A 403 -40.72 5.76 19.46
CA LEU A 403 -41.07 6.77 20.46
C LEU A 403 -41.82 6.15 21.64
N ARG A 404 -41.41 6.50 22.86
CA ARG A 404 -42.09 6.18 24.11
C ARG A 404 -42.29 7.43 24.95
N ALA A 405 -43.29 7.40 25.84
CA ALA A 405 -43.36 8.35 26.94
C ALA A 405 -43.73 7.67 28.26
N VAL A 406 -43.08 8.11 29.33
CA VAL A 406 -43.26 7.58 30.69
C VAL A 406 -43.58 8.69 31.69
N ARG A 407 -44.32 8.34 32.72
CA ARG A 407 -44.60 9.20 33.86
C ARG A 407 -43.48 9.07 34.91
N ILE A 408 -42.83 10.18 35.23
CA ILE A 408 -41.73 10.24 36.20
C ILE A 408 -41.96 11.34 37.24
N SER A 409 -41.36 11.20 38.42
CA SER A 409 -41.29 12.24 39.43
C SER A 409 -40.17 13.27 39.13
N GLY A 410 -40.20 14.42 39.79
CA GLY A 410 -39.11 15.40 39.71
C GLY A 410 -37.78 14.86 40.25
N ASP A 411 -37.83 13.95 41.22
CA ASP A 411 -36.64 13.23 41.70
C ASP A 411 -36.06 12.32 40.60
N GLN A 412 -36.90 11.52 39.94
CA GLN A 412 -36.48 10.67 38.82
C GLN A 412 -35.94 11.49 37.64
N LEU A 413 -36.55 12.63 37.32
CA LEU A 413 -36.05 13.54 36.30
C LEU A 413 -34.65 14.07 36.64
N LYS A 414 -34.42 14.46 37.90
CA LYS A 414 -33.10 14.87 38.36
C LYS A 414 -32.10 13.71 38.27
N THR A 415 -32.47 12.51 38.71
CA THR A 415 -31.62 11.31 38.60
C THR A 415 -31.27 10.99 37.14
N TYR A 416 -32.23 11.15 36.21
CA TYR A 416 -32.01 10.98 34.78
C TYR A 416 -30.91 11.91 34.25
N LEU A 417 -31.01 13.19 34.59
CA LEU A 417 -30.03 14.19 34.20
C LEU A 417 -28.65 13.94 34.84
N GLU A 418 -28.60 13.50 36.10
CA GLU A 418 -27.35 13.12 36.76
C GLU A 418 -26.70 11.88 36.11
N GLN A 419 -27.50 10.92 35.64
CA GLN A 419 -27.02 9.76 34.90
C GLN A 419 -26.41 10.18 33.55
N ALA A 420 -27.09 11.05 32.79
CA ALA A 420 -26.53 11.63 31.56
C ALA A 420 -25.21 12.36 31.85
N ALA A 421 -25.16 13.18 32.91
CA ALA A 421 -23.99 13.96 33.26
C ALA A 421 -22.75 13.12 33.61
N ARG A 422 -22.84 11.79 33.81
CA ARG A 422 -21.69 10.89 33.99
C ARG A 422 -20.77 10.80 32.78
N TYR A 423 -21.25 11.23 31.61
CA TYR A 423 -20.44 11.38 30.41
C TYR A 423 -19.22 12.31 30.63
N PHE A 424 -19.31 13.21 31.60
CA PHE A 424 -18.21 14.10 31.95
C PHE A 424 -17.46 13.64 33.20
N ARG A 425 -16.15 13.90 33.24
CA ARG A 425 -15.34 13.87 34.46
C ARG A 425 -15.55 15.17 35.25
N THR A 426 -15.21 15.15 36.54
CA THR A 426 -15.19 16.38 37.33
C THR A 426 -14.12 17.31 36.76
N TYR A 427 -14.47 18.58 36.53
CA TYR A 427 -13.60 19.54 35.90
C TYR A 427 -12.36 19.81 36.75
N GLN A 428 -11.20 19.64 36.12
CA GLN A 428 -9.91 20.10 36.61
C GLN A 428 -9.18 20.76 35.44
N PRO A 429 -8.61 21.96 35.60
CA PRO A 429 -7.88 22.63 34.54
C PRO A 429 -6.79 21.72 33.93
N GLY A 430 -6.80 21.59 32.60
CA GLY A 430 -5.82 20.78 31.86
C GLY A 430 -6.07 19.26 31.85
N ALA A 431 -7.05 18.74 32.59
CA ALA A 431 -7.39 17.31 32.58
C ALA A 431 -8.44 16.97 31.50
N PRO A 432 -8.44 15.75 30.93
CA PRO A 432 -9.50 15.29 30.04
C PRO A 432 -10.87 15.39 30.71
N LEU A 433 -11.86 15.96 30.01
CA LEU A 433 -13.21 16.15 30.52
C LEU A 433 -14.19 15.04 30.15
N ILE A 434 -13.90 14.27 29.10
CA ILE A 434 -14.76 13.18 28.64
C ILE A 434 -14.47 11.91 29.46
N ASN A 435 -15.53 11.22 29.87
CA ASN A 435 -15.45 9.92 30.50
C ASN A 435 -15.66 8.82 29.45
N ASP A 436 -14.57 8.32 28.88
CA ASP A 436 -14.60 7.33 27.79
C ASP A 436 -15.21 5.97 28.19
N SER A 437 -15.45 5.74 29.49
CA SER A 437 -16.21 4.58 29.96
C SER A 437 -17.73 4.73 29.77
N VAL A 438 -18.21 5.92 29.39
CA VAL A 438 -19.61 6.18 29.05
C VAL A 438 -19.69 6.48 27.56
N ALA A 439 -20.31 5.57 26.80
CA ALA A 439 -20.51 5.77 25.38
C ALA A 439 -21.29 7.06 25.10
N GLY A 440 -20.91 7.79 24.05
CA GLY A 440 -21.49 9.10 23.73
C GLY A 440 -23.00 9.06 23.48
N PHE A 441 -23.49 7.99 22.87
CA PHE A 441 -24.93 7.77 22.68
C PHE A 441 -25.68 7.53 23.99
N ASN A 442 -25.02 7.46 25.16
CA ASN A 442 -25.66 7.41 26.49
C ASN A 442 -25.76 8.78 27.18
N PHE A 443 -25.27 9.86 26.55
CA PHE A 443 -25.48 11.23 27.00
C PHE A 443 -26.74 11.81 26.36
N ASP A 444 -27.76 12.10 27.18
CA ASP A 444 -28.99 12.72 26.71
C ASP A 444 -29.08 14.20 27.10
N VAL A 445 -29.64 14.99 26.19
CA VAL A 445 -30.14 16.34 26.43
C VAL A 445 -31.64 16.29 26.64
N VAL A 446 -32.13 16.99 27.66
CA VAL A 446 -33.57 17.03 28.00
C VAL A 446 -34.15 18.42 27.72
N SER A 447 -35.02 18.53 26.73
CA SER A 447 -35.75 19.77 26.44
C SER A 447 -37.08 19.85 27.20
N GLY A 448 -37.58 21.07 27.41
CA GLY A 448 -38.81 21.36 28.18
C GLY A 448 -38.55 21.82 29.63
N VAL A 449 -37.33 21.68 30.11
CA VAL A 449 -36.84 22.21 31.39
C VAL A 449 -35.60 23.08 31.17
N THR A 450 -35.27 23.90 32.16
CA THR A 450 -34.01 24.64 32.22
C THR A 450 -33.09 24.07 33.30
N TYR A 451 -31.81 23.82 33.02
CA TYR A 451 -30.84 23.36 34.02
C TYR A 451 -29.39 23.67 33.64
N THR A 452 -28.50 23.60 34.63
CA THR A 452 -27.05 23.67 34.44
C THR A 452 -26.40 22.38 34.93
N ILE A 453 -25.49 21.83 34.14
CA ILE A 453 -24.57 20.75 34.55
C ILE A 453 -23.30 21.41 35.10
N ASP A 454 -23.15 21.43 36.42
CA ASP A 454 -22.00 21.98 37.13
C ASP A 454 -20.91 20.90 37.31
N LEU A 455 -19.90 20.96 36.44
CA LEU A 455 -18.77 20.03 36.41
C LEU A 455 -17.76 20.27 37.54
N THR A 456 -17.91 21.32 38.35
CA THR A 456 -17.11 21.44 39.59
C THR A 456 -17.55 20.44 40.66
N GLN A 457 -18.76 19.88 40.54
CA GLN A 457 -19.32 18.92 41.48
C GLN A 457 -19.04 17.48 41.06
N GLY A 458 -18.95 16.59 42.06
CA GLY A 458 -18.86 15.16 41.83
C GLY A 458 -20.13 14.59 41.16
N PRO A 459 -20.02 13.44 40.46
CA PRO A 459 -21.18 12.76 39.87
C PRO A 459 -22.33 12.58 40.88
N GLY A 460 -23.57 12.79 40.43
CA GLY A 460 -24.78 12.72 41.27
C GLY A 460 -25.15 14.01 41.98
N ARG A 461 -24.34 15.08 41.84
CA ARG A 461 -24.59 16.41 42.44
C ARG A 461 -24.37 17.56 41.45
N ARG A 462 -24.44 17.30 40.15
CA ARG A 462 -24.08 18.25 39.08
C ARG A 462 -25.25 19.10 38.62
N ILE A 463 -26.49 18.65 38.76
CA ILE A 463 -27.65 19.37 38.23
C ILE A 463 -28.05 20.52 39.15
N ARG A 464 -27.99 21.75 38.61
CA ARG A 464 -28.34 23.01 39.28
C ARG A 464 -29.45 23.74 38.52
N GLY A 465 -30.23 24.53 39.25
CA GLY A 465 -31.25 25.41 38.65
C GLY A 465 -32.36 24.70 37.87
N LEU A 466 -32.61 23.41 38.14
CA LEU A 466 -33.64 22.64 37.43
C LEU A 466 -35.02 23.28 37.63
N ALA A 467 -35.58 23.80 36.54
CA ALA A 467 -36.88 24.46 36.54
C ALA A 467 -37.73 24.07 35.33
N PHE A 468 -39.03 24.03 35.53
CA PHE A 468 -40.04 23.79 34.49
C PHE A 468 -40.94 25.02 34.40
N ARG A 469 -41.02 25.65 33.23
CA ARG A 469 -41.78 26.91 33.00
C ARG A 469 -41.45 28.00 34.04
N GLY A 470 -40.17 28.12 34.40
CA GLY A 470 -39.67 29.09 35.38
C GLY A 470 -39.90 28.72 36.86
N ARG A 471 -40.62 27.63 37.17
CA ARG A 471 -40.78 27.13 38.54
C ARG A 471 -39.75 26.05 38.85
N ALA A 472 -39.07 26.16 39.99
CA ALA A 472 -38.15 25.14 40.47
C ALA A 472 -38.83 23.77 40.59
N VAL A 473 -38.16 22.72 40.11
CA VAL A 473 -38.66 21.34 40.19
C VAL A 473 -38.42 20.79 41.60
N THR A 474 -39.48 20.25 42.20
CA THR A 474 -39.47 19.55 43.49
C THR A 474 -39.53 18.03 43.28
N ALA A 475 -39.09 17.26 44.27
CA ALA A 475 -39.07 15.79 44.17
C ALA A 475 -40.45 15.17 43.86
N ALA A 476 -41.53 15.79 44.32
CA ALA A 476 -42.90 15.30 44.18
C ALA A 476 -43.60 15.78 42.88
N ASP A 477 -42.99 16.70 42.12
CA ASP A 477 -43.55 17.12 40.83
C ASP A 477 -43.65 15.91 39.88
N SER A 478 -44.60 15.96 38.94
CA SER A 478 -44.90 14.85 38.05
C SER A 478 -44.81 15.29 36.60
N PHE A 479 -44.04 14.55 35.80
CA PHE A 479 -43.76 14.87 34.39
C PHE A 479 -44.00 13.66 33.50
N THR A 480 -44.44 13.94 32.28
CA THR A 480 -44.37 13.00 31.17
C THR A 480 -43.08 13.25 30.39
N LEU A 481 -42.20 12.25 30.32
CA LEU A 481 -40.95 12.29 29.57
C LEU A 481 -41.10 11.48 28.28
N ALA A 482 -40.89 12.10 27.12
CA ALA A 482 -40.75 11.44 25.82
C ALA A 482 -39.28 11.04 25.56
N LEU A 483 -39.05 9.84 25.02
CA LEU A 483 -37.72 9.25 24.84
C LEU A 483 -37.77 8.04 23.89
N SER A 484 -36.60 7.49 23.57
CA SER A 484 -36.49 6.25 22.81
C SER A 484 -36.94 5.00 23.59
N SER A 485 -37.39 3.98 22.86
CA SER A 485 -37.65 2.63 23.38
C SER A 485 -36.46 2.02 24.11
N TYR A 486 -35.24 2.25 23.61
CA TYR A 486 -33.98 1.82 24.25
C TYR A 486 -33.84 2.39 25.67
N ARG A 487 -34.01 3.71 25.83
CA ARG A 487 -33.93 4.38 27.13
C ARG A 487 -35.05 3.93 28.06
N GLN A 488 -36.27 3.80 27.54
CA GLN A 488 -37.43 3.39 28.33
C GLN A 488 -37.22 2.00 28.95
N SER A 489 -36.55 1.11 28.23
CA SER A 489 -36.23 -0.25 28.70
C SER A 489 -35.03 -0.31 29.66
N GLY A 490 -34.34 0.81 29.90
CA GLY A 490 -33.23 0.94 30.84
C GLY A 490 -31.84 0.93 30.20
N GLY A 491 -31.74 0.95 28.86
CA GLY A 491 -30.46 0.98 28.15
C GLY A 491 -29.62 2.21 28.50
N GLY A 492 -28.30 2.03 28.65
CA GLY A 492 -27.38 3.09 29.09
C GLY A 492 -27.35 3.32 30.61
N GLY A 493 -27.94 2.41 31.39
CA GLY A 493 -27.96 2.47 32.85
C GLY A 493 -29.02 3.43 33.41
N TYR A 494 -30.04 3.80 32.64
CA TYR A 494 -31.14 4.67 33.07
C TYR A 494 -32.17 3.91 33.93
N THR A 495 -31.69 3.33 35.04
CA THR A 495 -32.47 2.43 35.91
C THR A 495 -33.59 3.13 36.68
N MET A 496 -33.53 4.46 36.84
CA MET A 496 -34.58 5.26 37.48
C MET A 496 -35.91 5.21 36.73
N LEU A 497 -35.91 4.79 35.46
CA LEU A 497 -37.11 4.57 34.65
C LEU A 497 -37.77 3.20 34.90
N ARG A 498 -37.11 2.31 35.63
CA ARG A 498 -37.66 0.97 35.93
C ARG A 498 -38.99 1.12 36.67
N GLY A 499 -40.04 0.51 36.11
CA GLY A 499 -41.38 0.55 36.70
C GLY A 499 -42.13 1.88 36.47
N ALA A 500 -41.54 2.86 35.77
CA ALA A 500 -42.25 4.07 35.38
C ALA A 500 -43.43 3.71 34.46
N ARG A 501 -44.60 4.31 34.72
CA ARG A 501 -45.81 4.03 33.94
C ARG A 501 -45.62 4.55 32.51
N VAL A 502 -45.68 3.67 31.52
CA VAL A 502 -45.75 4.04 30.11
C VAL A 502 -47.11 4.71 29.85
N VAL A 503 -47.07 5.92 29.30
CA VAL A 503 -48.26 6.73 28.96
C VAL A 503 -48.36 6.98 27.44
N TYR A 504 -47.33 6.62 26.68
CA TYR A 504 -47.34 6.61 25.21
C TYR A 504 -46.52 5.42 24.68
N ASP A 505 -47.17 4.56 23.90
CA ASP A 505 -46.54 3.51 23.10
C ASP A 505 -47.44 3.24 21.88
N ARG A 506 -46.98 3.66 20.69
CA ARG A 506 -47.66 3.41 19.42
C ARG A 506 -46.76 2.71 18.39
N GLY A 507 -45.57 2.29 18.79
CA GLY A 507 -44.59 1.66 17.89
C GLY A 507 -44.09 2.53 16.74
N GLU A 508 -44.21 3.87 16.83
CA GLU A 508 -43.78 4.78 15.75
C GLU A 508 -42.27 5.00 15.76
N SER A 509 -41.62 4.86 14.61
CA SER A 509 -40.19 5.16 14.42
C SER A 509 -39.92 6.64 14.66
N ILE A 510 -38.92 6.94 15.50
CA ILE A 510 -38.50 8.34 15.73
C ILE A 510 -37.93 8.92 14.42
N ARG A 511 -37.22 8.13 13.63
CA ARG A 511 -36.65 8.58 12.35
C ARG A 511 -37.74 9.00 11.37
N ASP A 512 -38.79 8.20 11.21
CA ASP A 512 -39.93 8.54 10.34
C ASP A 512 -40.62 9.82 10.81
N LEU A 513 -40.81 9.99 12.14
CA LEU A 513 -41.40 11.20 12.71
C LEU A 513 -40.56 12.45 12.42
N LEU A 514 -39.24 12.35 12.45
CA LEU A 514 -38.35 13.45 12.06
C LEU A 514 -38.49 13.75 10.56
N ALA A 515 -38.48 12.73 9.71
CA ALA A 515 -38.64 12.91 8.26
C ALA A 515 -40.00 13.56 7.91
N ASP A 516 -41.09 13.14 8.55
CA ASP A 516 -42.42 13.69 8.36
C ASP A 516 -42.55 15.14 8.83
N GLU A 517 -41.88 15.51 9.93
CA GLU A 517 -41.85 16.91 10.37
C GLU A 517 -41.13 17.80 9.33
N ILE A 518 -40.02 17.33 8.74
CA ILE A 518 -39.30 18.05 7.69
C ILE A 518 -40.17 18.22 6.45
N ARG A 519 -40.86 17.15 6.02
CA ARG A 519 -41.83 17.19 4.90
C ARG A 519 -42.95 18.19 5.16
N THR A 520 -43.46 18.23 6.39
CA THR A 520 -44.57 19.09 6.78
C THR A 520 -44.15 20.56 6.82
N ARG A 521 -43.00 20.87 7.43
CA ARG A 521 -42.51 22.25 7.57
C ARG A 521 -41.95 22.84 6.28
N ARG A 522 -41.49 22.00 5.35
CA ARG A 522 -40.82 22.36 4.07
C ARG A 522 -39.47 23.07 4.24
N LEU A 523 -39.36 24.04 5.16
CA LEU A 523 -38.13 24.73 5.54
C LEU A 523 -37.95 24.71 7.06
N LEU A 524 -36.85 24.13 7.53
CA LEU A 524 -36.39 24.22 8.91
C LEU A 524 -35.42 25.40 9.07
N THR A 525 -35.61 26.22 10.10
CA THR A 525 -34.68 27.28 10.48
C THR A 525 -34.28 27.13 11.94
N ALA A 526 -33.03 27.44 12.29
CA ALA A 526 -32.55 27.37 13.66
C ALA A 526 -33.41 28.25 14.60
N GLN A 527 -33.78 29.45 14.16
CA GLN A 527 -34.66 30.35 14.91
C GLN A 527 -36.06 29.76 15.17
N GLY A 528 -36.55 28.88 14.29
CA GLY A 528 -37.86 28.25 14.40
C GLY A 528 -37.92 26.98 15.26
N VAL A 529 -36.78 26.53 15.78
CA VAL A 529 -36.69 25.31 16.62
C VAL A 529 -35.86 25.50 17.89
N TYR A 530 -34.89 26.41 17.89
CA TYR A 530 -33.95 26.58 19.00
C TYR A 530 -34.64 27.18 20.23
N SER A 531 -34.50 26.51 21.37
CA SER A 531 -35.10 26.89 22.64
C SER A 531 -34.14 26.60 23.79
N PRO A 532 -33.34 27.59 24.24
CA PRO A 532 -32.34 27.40 25.30
C PRO A 532 -32.89 26.69 26.54
N SER A 533 -32.37 25.50 26.80
CA SER A 533 -32.85 24.56 27.82
C SER A 533 -31.74 24.12 28.77
N TRP A 534 -30.47 24.15 28.37
CA TRP A 534 -29.39 23.75 29.28
C TRP A 534 -28.05 24.44 29.04
N SER A 535 -27.17 24.32 30.03
CA SER A 535 -25.81 24.88 30.00
C SER A 535 -24.82 24.03 30.79
N LEU A 536 -23.53 24.15 30.43
CA LEU A 536 -22.41 23.58 31.18
C LEU A 536 -21.68 24.66 31.97
N GLY A 537 -21.43 24.37 33.25
CA GLY A 537 -20.62 25.18 34.15
C GLY A 537 -19.39 24.42 34.66
N PRO A 538 -18.27 25.10 34.94
CA PRO A 538 -18.03 26.52 34.69
C PRO A 538 -17.75 26.81 33.20
N ALA A 539 -17.68 28.08 32.81
CA ALA A 539 -17.56 28.49 31.40
C ALA A 539 -16.29 27.94 30.74
N GLU A 540 -15.22 27.77 31.50
CA GLU A 540 -13.95 27.18 31.09
C GLU A 540 -14.10 25.70 30.74
N ALA A 541 -14.93 24.94 31.48
CA ALA A 541 -15.20 23.54 31.17
C ALA A 541 -15.99 23.41 29.86
N ARG A 542 -16.96 24.31 29.64
CA ARG A 542 -17.68 24.40 28.36
C ARG A 542 -16.73 24.76 27.22
N ALA A 543 -15.82 25.72 27.42
CA ALA A 543 -14.83 26.10 26.42
C ALA A 543 -13.87 24.94 26.09
N ALA A 544 -13.43 24.19 27.10
CA ALA A 544 -12.59 23.01 26.93
C ALA A 544 -13.31 21.88 26.20
N LEU A 545 -14.60 21.64 26.49
CA LEU A 545 -15.41 20.68 25.73
C LEU A 545 -15.67 21.14 24.29
N ARG A 546 -15.98 22.43 24.10
CA ARG A 546 -16.03 23.00 22.75
C ARG A 546 -14.70 22.85 22.04
N GLN A 547 -13.56 22.99 22.69
CA GLN A 547 -12.26 22.75 22.07
C GLN A 547 -12.04 21.27 21.74
N ALA A 548 -12.48 20.35 22.62
CA ALA A 548 -12.37 18.91 22.42
C ALA A 548 -13.28 18.38 21.29
N PHE A 549 -14.46 18.97 21.11
CA PHE A 549 -15.42 18.63 20.04
C PHE A 549 -15.38 19.56 18.84
N THR A 550 -14.69 20.70 18.96
CA THR A 550 -14.21 21.40 17.78
C THR A 550 -13.33 20.36 17.14
N PRO A 551 -13.66 19.89 15.92
CA PRO A 551 -12.63 19.20 15.18
C PRO A 551 -11.49 20.19 15.28
N SER A 552 -10.31 19.77 15.77
CA SER A 552 -9.13 20.59 15.57
C SER A 552 -9.25 21.09 14.14
N VAL A 553 -8.77 22.27 13.79
CA VAL A 553 -8.38 22.42 12.39
C VAL A 553 -7.19 21.46 12.21
N VAL A 554 -7.40 20.15 12.26
CA VAL A 554 -7.60 19.32 11.08
C VAL A 554 -7.89 20.19 9.82
N ALA A 555 -6.98 21.10 9.44
CA ALA A 555 -6.21 20.77 8.26
C ALA A 555 -5.68 19.42 8.66
N VAL A 556 -6.34 18.35 8.19
CA VAL A 556 -6.10 16.97 8.67
C VAL A 556 -4.69 16.92 9.19
N PRO A 557 -4.39 16.58 10.46
CA PRO A 557 -3.05 16.10 10.76
C PRO A 557 -2.97 14.91 9.84
N ARG A 558 -2.55 15.21 8.62
CA ARG A 558 -2.44 14.38 7.46
C ARG A 558 -1.25 13.62 7.98
N PRO A 559 -1.45 12.42 8.56
CA PRO A 559 -0.36 11.71 9.22
C PRO A 559 0.73 11.65 8.17
N ASP A 560 1.83 12.36 8.36
CA ASP A 560 2.78 12.73 7.29
C ASP A 560 2.24 12.46 5.88
N SER A 561 1.22 13.19 5.40
CA SER A 561 0.62 12.73 4.14
C SER A 561 1.61 12.95 3.02
N THR A 562 1.83 11.91 2.24
CA THR A 562 2.46 12.08 0.94
C THR A 562 1.51 12.91 0.07
N LEU A 563 1.96 14.10 -0.34
CA LEU A 563 1.24 15.01 -1.23
C LEU A 563 1.40 14.56 -2.69
N LEU A 564 2.63 14.18 -3.03
CA LEU A 564 3.06 13.72 -4.34
C LEU A 564 4.07 12.60 -4.11
N ARG A 565 3.89 11.47 -4.82
CA ARG A 565 4.90 10.43 -4.95
C ARG A 565 5.50 10.47 -6.36
N VAL A 566 6.81 10.53 -6.43
CA VAL A 566 7.57 10.35 -7.67
C VAL A 566 8.16 8.96 -7.62
N LEU A 567 7.79 8.14 -8.60
CA LEU A 567 8.40 6.85 -8.84
C LEU A 567 9.36 7.02 -10.01
N ALA A 568 10.65 6.75 -9.82
CA ALA A 568 11.61 6.94 -10.88
C ALA A 568 12.47 5.71 -11.13
N ILE A 569 12.78 5.51 -12.40
CA ILE A 569 13.81 4.59 -12.90
C ILE A 569 14.79 5.41 -13.76
N ASN A 570 15.85 4.77 -14.23
CA ASN A 570 16.85 5.34 -15.11
C ASN A 570 17.66 4.20 -15.74
N ASP A 571 18.34 4.49 -16.85
CA ASP A 571 19.26 3.57 -17.51
C ASP A 571 18.61 2.20 -17.77
N PHE A 572 17.37 2.20 -18.27
CA PHE A 572 16.60 0.96 -18.46
C PHE A 572 17.27 0.00 -19.45
N HIS A 573 18.05 0.52 -20.42
CA HIS A 573 18.89 -0.26 -21.34
C HIS A 573 18.18 -1.43 -22.04
N GLY A 574 16.88 -1.27 -22.33
CA GLY A 574 16.06 -2.33 -22.89
C GLY A 574 16.01 -3.60 -22.03
N ALA A 575 16.17 -3.51 -20.71
CA ALA A 575 16.13 -4.64 -19.77
C ALA A 575 14.69 -5.19 -19.57
N LEU A 576 14.14 -5.74 -20.65
CA LEU A 576 12.75 -6.22 -20.73
C LEU A 576 12.49 -7.45 -19.85
N GLU A 577 13.53 -8.24 -19.57
CA GLU A 577 13.47 -9.46 -18.77
C GLU A 577 14.15 -9.28 -17.40
N PRO A 578 13.69 -10.01 -16.36
CA PRO A 578 14.37 -10.01 -15.07
C PRO A 578 15.79 -10.56 -15.18
N GLN A 579 16.72 -9.95 -14.44
CA GLN A 579 18.13 -10.35 -14.40
C GLN A 579 18.55 -10.74 -12.99
N VAL A 580 19.55 -11.62 -12.88
CA VAL A 580 20.16 -11.98 -11.60
C VAL A 580 21.45 -11.19 -11.45
N TRP A 581 21.55 -10.42 -10.38
CA TRP A 581 22.72 -9.60 -10.08
C TRP A 581 23.59 -10.25 -9.01
N PRO A 582 24.91 -9.99 -8.96
CA PRO A 582 25.78 -10.52 -7.92
C PRO A 582 25.28 -10.22 -6.49
N TRP A 583 24.73 -9.03 -6.28
CA TRP A 583 24.17 -8.59 -5.00
C TRP A 583 22.74 -9.12 -4.71
N SER A 584 22.08 -9.75 -5.69
CA SER A 584 20.70 -10.24 -5.55
C SER A 584 20.59 -11.63 -4.92
N ALA A 585 21.73 -12.27 -4.63
CA ALA A 585 21.81 -13.62 -4.06
C ALA A 585 21.03 -14.67 -4.88
N GLY A 586 21.15 -14.63 -6.20
CA GLY A 586 20.52 -15.59 -7.11
C GLY A 586 19.07 -15.28 -7.49
N ARG A 587 18.51 -14.16 -7.01
CA ARG A 587 17.09 -13.83 -7.21
C ARG A 587 16.90 -12.90 -8.42
N PRO A 588 15.87 -13.12 -9.26
CA PRO A 588 15.63 -12.28 -10.42
C PRO A 588 15.09 -10.90 -10.01
N VAL A 589 15.63 -9.84 -10.60
CA VAL A 589 15.28 -8.44 -10.35
C VAL A 589 14.95 -7.73 -11.67
N GLY A 590 13.96 -6.84 -11.65
CA GLY A 590 13.61 -6.00 -12.79
C GLY A 590 12.79 -6.75 -13.83
N GLY A 591 12.90 -6.33 -15.09
CA GLY A 591 12.07 -6.80 -16.19
C GLY A 591 10.72 -6.07 -16.26
N ALA A 592 10.31 -5.67 -17.47
CA ALA A 592 9.13 -4.81 -17.66
C ALA A 592 7.84 -5.43 -17.07
N ALA A 593 7.67 -6.75 -17.24
CA ALA A 593 6.51 -7.46 -16.72
C ALA A 593 6.44 -7.49 -15.19
N ALA A 594 7.57 -7.43 -14.48
CA ALA A 594 7.61 -7.31 -13.02
C ALA A 594 7.51 -5.85 -12.57
N LEU A 595 8.15 -4.92 -13.30
CA LEU A 595 8.16 -3.49 -12.97
C LEU A 595 6.77 -2.88 -12.98
N LYS A 596 5.90 -3.24 -13.94
CA LYS A 596 4.53 -2.71 -14.01
C LYS A 596 3.75 -2.90 -12.70
N PRO A 597 3.57 -4.13 -12.18
CA PRO A 597 2.83 -4.34 -10.94
C PRO A 597 3.58 -3.78 -9.72
N TRP A 598 4.91 -3.69 -9.73
CA TRP A 598 5.70 -3.01 -8.68
C TRP A 598 5.38 -1.51 -8.62
N LEU A 599 5.53 -0.80 -9.74
CA LEU A 599 5.20 0.63 -9.87
C LEU A 599 3.74 0.91 -9.56
N ASP A 600 2.83 0.01 -9.96
CA ASP A 600 1.40 0.10 -9.65
C ASP A 600 1.11 -0.06 -8.16
N SER A 601 1.76 -1.03 -7.50
CA SER A 601 1.63 -1.27 -6.07
C SER A 601 2.16 -0.07 -5.27
N LEU A 602 3.36 0.40 -5.62
CA LEU A 602 3.98 1.55 -4.97
C LEU A 602 3.16 2.83 -5.18
N ALA A 603 2.56 3.05 -6.37
CA ALA A 603 1.67 4.18 -6.61
C ALA A 603 0.41 4.13 -5.72
N ARG A 604 -0.23 2.96 -5.59
CA ARG A 604 -1.44 2.80 -4.77
C ARG A 604 -1.18 2.88 -3.27
N ALA A 605 -0.01 2.43 -2.80
CA ALA A 605 0.31 2.31 -1.38
C ALA A 605 0.32 3.65 -0.62
N CYS A 606 0.54 4.80 -1.29
CA CYS A 606 0.57 6.10 -0.62
C CYS A 606 -0.81 6.77 -0.45
N PHE A 607 -1.84 6.32 -1.18
CA PHE A 607 -3.12 7.04 -1.27
C PHE A 607 -2.95 8.52 -1.68
N CYS A 608 -1.99 8.79 -2.56
CA CYS A 608 -1.55 10.12 -2.96
C CYS A 608 -1.49 10.24 -4.49
N THR A 609 -1.35 11.47 -4.99
CA THR A 609 -1.01 11.69 -6.40
C THR A 609 0.36 11.10 -6.70
N SER A 610 0.49 10.31 -7.77
CA SER A 610 1.76 9.74 -8.18
C SER A 610 2.09 10.01 -9.65
N ILE A 611 3.35 10.34 -9.93
CA ILE A 611 3.91 10.42 -11.29
C ILE A 611 5.10 9.45 -11.43
N ARG A 612 5.43 9.11 -12.68
CA ARG A 612 6.51 8.19 -13.04
C ARG A 612 7.50 8.88 -13.96
N LEU A 613 8.78 8.89 -13.60
CA LEU A 613 9.82 9.59 -14.34
C LEU A 613 10.96 8.64 -14.71
N ASP A 614 11.69 8.97 -15.79
CA ASP A 614 12.89 8.23 -16.21
C ASP A 614 14.10 9.16 -16.40
N GLY A 615 15.29 8.71 -15.96
CA GLY A 615 16.55 9.44 -16.05
C GLY A 615 17.29 9.35 -17.39
N GLY A 616 16.72 8.75 -18.44
CA GLY A 616 17.34 8.54 -19.76
C GLY A 616 18.09 7.21 -19.88
N ASP A 617 18.63 6.93 -21.08
CA ASP A 617 19.22 5.67 -21.54
C ASP A 617 18.25 4.48 -21.45
N GLU A 618 17.11 4.64 -22.11
CA GLU A 618 16.01 3.67 -22.04
C GLU A 618 16.24 2.47 -22.98
N MET A 619 16.90 2.70 -24.12
CA MET A 619 16.77 1.82 -25.29
C MET A 619 17.94 0.85 -25.50
N GLN A 620 19.17 1.32 -25.58
CA GLN A 620 20.30 0.47 -25.99
C GLN A 620 20.73 -0.47 -24.86
N GLY A 621 20.93 -1.77 -25.13
CA GLY A 621 21.56 -2.69 -24.17
C GLY A 621 21.31 -4.16 -24.47
N THR A 622 20.04 -4.58 -24.48
CA THR A 622 19.69 -5.99 -24.76
C THR A 622 19.55 -6.27 -26.26
N PRO A 623 19.82 -7.51 -26.72
CA PRO A 623 19.60 -7.87 -28.13
C PRO A 623 18.17 -7.58 -28.61
N VAL A 624 17.15 -7.89 -27.79
CA VAL A 624 15.74 -7.67 -28.13
C VAL A 624 15.49 -6.19 -28.42
N SER A 625 16.08 -5.30 -27.65
CA SER A 625 15.95 -3.85 -27.88
C SER A 625 16.78 -3.39 -29.07
N ASN A 626 18.06 -3.79 -29.15
CA ASN A 626 18.99 -3.27 -30.14
C ASN A 626 18.64 -3.70 -31.57
N PHE A 627 18.30 -4.97 -31.80
CA PHE A 627 17.89 -5.44 -33.13
C PHE A 627 16.59 -4.81 -33.62
N ASN A 628 15.83 -4.20 -32.71
CA ASN A 628 14.59 -3.50 -33.01
C ASN A 628 14.72 -1.98 -32.76
N PHE A 629 15.95 -1.45 -32.69
CA PHE A 629 16.23 -0.01 -32.56
C PHE A 629 15.46 0.67 -31.42
N GLY A 630 15.34 0.01 -30.26
CA GLY A 630 14.67 0.54 -29.07
C GLY A 630 13.15 0.40 -29.01
N ARG A 631 12.48 -0.05 -30.09
CA ARG A 631 11.00 -0.13 -30.14
C ARG A 631 10.38 -0.92 -28.99
N PRO A 632 10.88 -2.12 -28.63
CA PRO A 632 10.29 -2.91 -27.55
C PRO A 632 10.50 -2.26 -26.18
N ALA A 633 11.60 -1.50 -26.00
CA ALA A 633 11.84 -0.72 -24.79
C ALA A 633 10.78 0.39 -24.66
N ILE A 634 10.62 1.25 -25.68
CA ILE A 634 9.61 2.33 -25.64
C ILE A 634 8.20 1.76 -25.40
N ALA A 635 7.83 0.66 -26.07
CA ALA A 635 6.55 0.00 -25.85
C ALA A 635 6.39 -0.48 -24.40
N ALA A 636 7.45 -1.00 -23.78
CA ALA A 636 7.44 -1.39 -22.38
C ALA A 636 7.29 -0.16 -21.47
N LEU A 637 8.06 0.91 -21.64
CA LEU A 637 7.96 2.12 -20.81
C LEU A 637 6.61 2.83 -20.96
N ASN A 638 6.00 2.82 -22.15
CA ASN A 638 4.61 3.23 -22.37
C ASN A 638 3.66 2.43 -21.48
N ALA A 639 3.82 1.10 -21.45
CA ALA A 639 3.00 0.23 -20.60
C ALA A 639 3.29 0.41 -19.11
N LEU A 640 4.53 0.76 -18.74
CA LEU A 640 4.90 1.17 -17.38
C LEU A 640 4.26 2.49 -16.97
N GLY A 641 3.78 3.29 -17.93
CA GLY A 641 3.11 4.56 -17.70
C GLY A 641 4.05 5.66 -17.23
N VAL A 642 5.25 5.73 -17.81
CA VAL A 642 6.18 6.87 -17.63
C VAL A 642 5.50 8.14 -18.12
N ASP A 643 5.73 9.26 -17.43
CA ASP A 643 5.12 10.55 -17.70
C ASP A 643 6.08 11.53 -18.40
N ALA A 644 7.38 11.45 -18.07
CA ALA A 644 8.46 12.19 -18.73
C ALA A 644 9.82 11.52 -18.50
N ALA A 645 10.74 11.70 -19.45
CA ALA A 645 12.09 11.15 -19.43
C ALA A 645 13.15 12.18 -19.85
N ALA A 646 14.37 12.05 -19.33
CA ALA A 646 15.52 12.75 -19.90
C ALA A 646 15.94 12.10 -21.22
N ILE A 647 16.59 12.85 -22.11
CA ILE A 647 17.30 12.29 -23.27
C ILE A 647 18.71 11.91 -22.81
N GLY A 648 19.02 10.63 -22.79
CA GLY A 648 20.35 10.10 -22.51
C GLY A 648 21.24 10.01 -23.74
N ASN A 649 22.48 9.56 -23.54
CA ASN A 649 23.44 9.40 -24.63
C ASN A 649 23.07 8.25 -25.56
N HIS A 650 22.54 7.15 -25.04
CA HIS A 650 22.20 5.97 -25.81
C HIS A 650 20.91 6.12 -26.62
N GLU A 651 20.13 7.15 -26.35
CA GLU A 651 19.05 7.59 -27.24
C GLU A 651 19.58 7.95 -28.64
N PHE A 652 20.84 8.35 -28.76
CA PHE A 652 21.47 8.75 -30.02
C PHE A 652 22.20 7.62 -30.75
N ASP A 653 22.30 6.41 -30.22
CA ASP A 653 23.15 5.34 -30.80
C ASP A 653 22.78 4.95 -32.24
N TRP A 654 21.53 5.19 -32.64
CA TRP A 654 21.04 4.96 -33.99
C TRP A 654 20.69 6.24 -34.76
N SER A 655 21.33 7.37 -34.42
CA SER A 655 21.09 8.73 -34.94
C SER A 655 19.86 9.46 -34.36
N VAL A 656 19.86 10.79 -34.53
CA VAL A 656 18.74 11.68 -34.16
C VAL A 656 17.43 11.28 -34.85
N ASP A 657 17.46 10.73 -36.07
CA ASP A 657 16.23 10.34 -36.76
C ASP A 657 15.56 9.13 -36.10
N THR A 658 16.36 8.16 -35.63
CA THR A 658 15.83 7.04 -34.85
C THR A 658 15.30 7.51 -33.51
N LEU A 659 16.03 8.40 -32.81
CA LEU A 659 15.54 9.02 -31.57
C LEU A 659 14.17 9.67 -31.80
N ARG A 660 14.02 10.50 -32.83
CA ARG A 660 12.75 11.16 -33.15
C ARG A 660 11.64 10.16 -33.49
N ALA A 661 11.96 9.06 -34.17
CA ALA A 661 10.99 7.99 -34.43
C ALA A 661 10.52 7.33 -33.12
N ARG A 662 11.44 7.11 -32.17
CA ARG A 662 11.13 6.55 -30.84
C ARG A 662 10.35 7.53 -29.96
N MET A 663 10.69 8.82 -30.00
CA MET A 663 9.91 9.88 -29.36
C MET A 663 8.48 9.95 -29.88
N ALA A 664 8.26 9.70 -31.18
CA ALA A 664 6.92 9.67 -31.76
C ALA A 664 6.10 8.44 -31.34
N GLU A 665 6.75 7.35 -30.95
CA GLU A 665 6.11 6.14 -30.43
C GLU A 665 5.85 6.22 -28.90
N ALA A 666 6.55 7.11 -28.20
CA ALA A 666 6.39 7.29 -26.77
C ALA A 666 5.08 8.03 -26.41
N HIS A 667 4.43 7.60 -25.33
CA HIS A 667 3.25 8.23 -24.76
C HIS A 667 3.60 9.32 -23.72
N TYR A 668 4.89 9.63 -23.60
CA TYR A 668 5.48 10.60 -22.69
C TYR A 668 6.46 11.51 -23.43
N ARG A 669 6.93 12.56 -22.75
CA ARG A 669 7.87 13.53 -23.34
C ARG A 669 9.31 13.19 -22.97
N PHE A 670 10.17 13.18 -23.99
CA PHE A 670 11.61 13.24 -23.83
C PHE A 670 12.07 14.69 -23.73
N LEU A 671 12.95 14.99 -22.76
CA LEU A 671 13.31 16.35 -22.39
C LEU A 671 14.83 16.57 -22.41
N GLY A 672 15.26 17.75 -22.86
CA GLY A 672 16.69 18.11 -22.98
C GLY A 672 16.94 19.61 -23.08
N ALA A 673 16.96 20.32 -21.95
CA ALA A 673 17.10 21.78 -21.89
C ALA A 673 18.48 22.30 -22.30
N ASN A 674 19.52 21.45 -22.27
CA ASN A 674 20.89 21.79 -22.61
C ASN A 674 21.33 21.31 -24.00
N ILE A 675 20.41 20.81 -24.83
CA ILE A 675 20.70 20.45 -26.22
C ILE A 675 20.54 21.68 -27.11
N THR A 676 21.58 21.98 -27.88
CA THR A 676 21.64 23.12 -28.81
C THR A 676 22.27 22.71 -30.13
N ASP A 677 22.25 23.60 -31.12
CA ASP A 677 23.10 23.52 -32.31
C ASP A 677 24.59 23.59 -31.94
N SER A 678 25.46 23.25 -32.88
CA SER A 678 26.92 23.27 -32.66
C SER A 678 27.49 24.63 -32.25
N ALA A 679 26.74 25.73 -32.49
CA ALA A 679 27.10 27.08 -32.04
C ALA A 679 26.74 27.33 -30.57
N GLY A 680 25.94 26.47 -29.94
CA GLY A 680 25.47 26.62 -28.57
C GLY A 680 24.36 27.65 -28.40
N THR A 681 23.67 28.03 -29.49
CA THR A 681 22.77 29.19 -29.52
C THR A 681 21.30 28.83 -29.71
N ALA A 682 20.99 27.86 -30.59
CA ALA A 682 19.63 27.50 -30.92
C ALA A 682 19.28 26.10 -30.40
N ARG A 683 18.13 25.95 -29.75
CA ARG A 683 17.61 24.65 -29.31
C ARG A 683 16.88 23.96 -30.48
N PRO A 684 17.14 22.68 -30.78
CA PRO A 684 16.33 21.93 -31.74
C PRO A 684 14.88 21.81 -31.27
N ASP A 685 13.90 21.92 -32.17
CA ASP A 685 12.47 21.92 -31.80
C ASP A 685 12.05 20.66 -31.05
N TRP A 686 12.60 19.51 -31.43
CA TRP A 686 12.32 18.20 -30.82
C TRP A 686 12.92 18.03 -29.41
N ALA A 687 13.89 18.84 -29.00
CA ALA A 687 14.51 18.76 -27.68
C ALA A 687 13.78 19.68 -26.69
N GLU A 688 12.55 19.33 -26.29
CA GLU A 688 11.75 20.16 -25.38
C GLU A 688 12.49 20.39 -24.04
N PRO A 689 12.58 21.62 -23.52
CA PRO A 689 13.36 21.90 -22.32
C PRO A 689 12.66 21.44 -21.04
N PHE A 690 11.33 21.57 -21.00
CA PHE A 690 10.51 21.15 -19.88
C PHE A 690 9.07 20.89 -20.34
N THR A 691 8.31 20.13 -19.53
CA THR A 691 6.87 19.93 -19.69
C THR A 691 6.15 20.08 -18.34
N VAL A 692 4.82 20.14 -18.34
CA VAL A 692 4.01 20.17 -17.12
C VAL A 692 3.05 19.00 -17.12
N ILE A 693 3.14 18.18 -16.07
CA ILE A 693 2.25 17.04 -15.84
C ILE A 693 1.20 17.47 -14.82
N GLU A 694 -0.08 17.39 -15.19
CA GLU A 694 -1.19 17.61 -14.27
C GLU A 694 -1.83 16.27 -13.89
N ARG A 695 -1.85 15.96 -12.59
CA ARG A 695 -2.47 14.73 -12.08
C ARG A 695 -3.01 14.94 -10.67
N GLY A 696 -4.24 14.50 -10.43
CA GLY A 696 -4.87 14.61 -9.11
C GLY A 696 -4.88 16.04 -8.54
N GLY A 697 -5.01 17.06 -9.41
CA GLY A 697 -4.98 18.47 -9.03
C GLY A 697 -3.61 19.04 -8.67
N VAL A 698 -2.52 18.30 -8.94
CA VAL A 698 -1.13 18.76 -8.75
C VAL A 698 -0.48 18.97 -10.12
N ARG A 699 0.17 20.12 -10.32
CA ARG A 699 0.97 20.41 -11.50
C ARG A 699 2.45 20.24 -11.19
N VAL A 700 3.13 19.40 -11.95
CA VAL A 700 4.56 19.14 -11.80
C VAL A 700 5.27 19.56 -13.07
N ALA A 701 6.08 20.61 -12.99
CA ALA A 701 6.96 21.00 -14.08
C ALA A 701 8.21 20.11 -14.05
N VAL A 702 8.51 19.45 -15.15
CA VAL A 702 9.66 18.55 -15.29
C VAL A 702 10.62 19.14 -16.31
N ILE A 703 11.85 19.45 -15.89
CA ILE A 703 12.95 19.96 -16.74
C ILE A 703 13.85 18.78 -17.13
N GLY A 704 14.26 18.69 -18.39
CA GLY A 704 15.20 17.65 -18.85
C GLY A 704 16.63 18.13 -18.97
N LEU A 705 17.61 17.26 -18.69
CA LEU A 705 19.02 17.47 -19.02
C LEU A 705 19.61 16.23 -19.69
N ALA A 706 20.32 16.44 -20.79
CA ALA A 706 21.17 15.43 -21.42
C ALA A 706 22.60 15.54 -20.91
N LEU A 707 23.40 14.48 -21.06
CA LEU A 707 24.79 14.45 -20.64
C LEU A 707 25.65 15.42 -21.50
N PRO A 708 26.39 16.38 -20.92
CA PRO A 708 27.31 17.23 -21.68
C PRO A 708 28.38 16.43 -22.44
N ALA A 709 28.84 15.33 -21.87
CA ALA A 709 29.78 14.40 -22.49
C ALA A 709 29.16 13.46 -23.55
N THR A 710 27.89 13.64 -23.95
CA THR A 710 27.25 12.81 -24.99
C THR A 710 28.11 12.63 -26.25
N PRO A 711 28.77 13.67 -26.81
CA PRO A 711 29.64 13.51 -27.98
C PRO A 711 30.83 12.57 -27.77
N GLU A 712 31.17 12.25 -26.52
CA GLU A 712 32.28 11.37 -26.13
C GLU A 712 31.79 9.97 -25.68
N THR A 713 30.49 9.82 -25.41
CA THR A 713 29.87 8.57 -24.90
C THR A 713 28.98 7.84 -25.91
N THR A 714 28.49 8.53 -26.95
CA THR A 714 27.91 7.89 -28.15
C THR A 714 28.84 8.08 -29.36
N ALA A 715 28.52 7.48 -30.50
CA ALA A 715 29.29 7.68 -31.73
C ALA A 715 29.18 9.15 -32.20
N PRO A 716 30.29 9.90 -32.33
CA PRO A 716 30.24 11.35 -32.65
C PRO A 716 29.50 11.69 -33.94
N ARG A 717 29.44 10.74 -34.90
CA ARG A 717 28.65 10.89 -36.13
C ARG A 717 27.15 11.05 -35.88
N ASN A 718 26.62 10.45 -34.82
CA ASN A 718 25.19 10.39 -34.56
C ASN A 718 24.64 11.69 -33.96
N VAL A 719 25.51 12.50 -33.36
CA VAL A 719 25.18 13.79 -32.74
C VAL A 719 25.82 14.96 -33.49
N ARG A 720 26.25 14.74 -34.74
CA ARG A 720 26.86 15.77 -35.57
C ARG A 720 25.92 16.98 -35.69
N GLY A 721 26.45 18.17 -35.42
CA GLY A 721 25.71 19.43 -35.49
C GLY A 721 24.98 19.81 -34.20
N LEU A 722 25.10 19.00 -33.14
CA LEU A 722 24.56 19.30 -31.81
C LEU A 722 25.69 19.67 -30.84
N ALA A 723 25.36 20.50 -29.86
CA ALA A 723 26.17 20.76 -28.68
C ALA A 723 25.34 20.53 -27.40
N PHE A 724 26.01 20.07 -26.35
CA PHE A 724 25.41 19.74 -25.07
C PHE A 724 26.04 20.63 -24.00
N GLY A 725 25.29 21.64 -23.56
CA GLY A 725 25.80 22.70 -22.70
C GLY A 725 25.75 22.40 -21.20
N ASP A 726 26.28 23.34 -20.41
CA ASP A 726 26.27 23.29 -18.94
C ASP A 726 24.84 23.12 -18.36
N GLY A 727 24.66 22.07 -17.56
CA GLY A 727 23.36 21.70 -17.00
C GLY A 727 22.79 22.75 -16.04
N ALA A 728 23.61 23.30 -15.13
CA ALA A 728 23.14 24.29 -14.15
C ALA A 728 22.69 25.61 -14.82
N ARG A 729 23.42 26.06 -15.85
CA ARG A 729 23.03 27.22 -16.68
C ARG A 729 21.75 26.94 -17.45
N ALA A 730 21.59 25.73 -18.00
CA ALA A 730 20.36 25.35 -18.70
C ALA A 730 19.15 25.33 -17.77
N VAL A 731 19.25 24.73 -16.58
CA VAL A 731 18.17 24.74 -15.58
C VAL A 731 17.82 26.16 -15.18
N ARG A 732 18.80 27.00 -14.81
CA ARG A 732 18.54 28.40 -14.40
C ARG A 732 17.82 29.22 -15.48
N ARG A 733 18.12 28.97 -16.75
CA ARG A 733 17.46 29.66 -17.88
C ARG A 733 15.97 29.35 -17.96
N VAL A 734 15.57 28.12 -17.67
CA VAL A 734 14.19 27.63 -17.86
C VAL A 734 13.38 27.66 -16.55
N LEU A 735 14.08 27.64 -15.41
CA LEU A 735 13.49 27.53 -14.08
C LEU A 735 12.38 28.57 -13.78
N PRO A 736 12.50 29.87 -14.15
CA PRO A 736 11.42 30.82 -13.90
C PRO A 736 10.09 30.43 -14.58
N GLN A 737 10.16 29.91 -15.81
CA GLN A 737 8.98 29.47 -16.56
C GLN A 737 8.41 28.18 -15.96
N ALA A 738 9.27 27.21 -15.65
CA ALA A 738 8.86 25.94 -15.04
C ALA A 738 8.20 26.17 -13.66
N ARG A 739 8.78 27.04 -12.82
CA ARG A 739 8.25 27.37 -11.50
C ARG A 739 6.93 28.14 -11.57
N ALA A 740 6.74 29.00 -12.57
CA ALA A 740 5.46 29.68 -12.78
C ALA A 740 4.35 28.71 -13.22
N ALA A 741 4.72 27.61 -13.91
CA ALA A 741 3.77 26.67 -14.49
C ALA A 741 3.41 25.47 -13.57
N GLY A 742 4.30 25.09 -12.62
CA GLY A 742 4.14 23.93 -11.75
C GLY A 742 4.18 24.23 -10.25
N ASP A 743 3.42 23.46 -9.47
CA ASP A 743 3.44 23.50 -8.00
C ASP A 743 4.71 22.84 -7.43
N TYR A 744 5.34 21.97 -8.23
CA TYR A 744 6.64 21.34 -8.03
C TYR A 744 7.48 21.50 -9.30
N VAL A 745 8.80 21.66 -9.17
CA VAL A 745 9.76 21.64 -10.27
C VAL A 745 10.76 20.51 -10.04
N ILE A 746 10.72 19.51 -10.91
CA ILE A 746 11.60 18.34 -10.86
C ILE A 746 12.53 18.39 -12.06
N VAL A 747 13.79 17.98 -11.89
CA VAL A 747 14.72 17.78 -13.00
C VAL A 747 14.86 16.28 -13.24
N VAL A 748 14.61 15.82 -14.47
CA VAL A 748 15.10 14.52 -14.95
C VAL A 748 16.40 14.78 -15.70
N ALA A 749 17.48 14.14 -15.28
CA ALA A 749 18.81 14.42 -15.79
C ALA A 749 19.55 13.12 -16.12
N HIS A 750 19.98 13.01 -17.37
CA HIS A 750 20.92 11.98 -17.77
C HIS A 750 22.36 12.41 -17.45
N VAL A 751 22.60 12.68 -16.17
CA VAL A 751 23.87 13.10 -15.59
C VAL A 751 23.91 12.45 -14.21
N GLY A 752 25.01 11.78 -13.87
CA GLY A 752 25.06 10.88 -12.71
C GLY A 752 26.07 11.27 -11.64
N ALA A 753 26.11 10.44 -10.59
CA ALA A 753 27.08 10.52 -9.49
C ALA A 753 27.48 9.13 -8.99
N PHE A 754 28.45 9.08 -8.08
CA PHE A 754 28.79 7.91 -7.27
C PHE A 754 28.72 8.31 -5.80
N CYS A 755 28.39 7.34 -4.94
CA CYS A 755 28.32 7.56 -3.50
C CYS A 755 29.06 6.45 -2.74
N ASP A 756 29.75 6.86 -1.66
CA ASP A 756 30.42 5.98 -0.73
C ASP A 756 29.41 5.52 0.34
N GLY A 757 28.82 4.33 0.15
CA GLY A 757 27.88 3.71 1.09
C GLY A 757 26.56 3.26 0.46
N ASP A 758 25.73 2.54 1.24
CA ASP A 758 24.39 2.13 0.81
C ASP A 758 23.33 3.15 1.24
N GLY A 759 22.87 3.95 0.27
CA GLY A 759 21.81 4.95 0.45
C GLY A 759 20.40 4.45 0.14
N ALA A 760 20.17 3.14 -0.01
CA ALA A 760 18.88 2.64 -0.49
C ALA A 760 17.73 2.98 0.47
N ALA A 761 17.92 2.83 1.77
CA ALA A 761 16.86 3.04 2.76
C ALA A 761 16.65 4.53 3.14
N ALA A 762 17.71 5.35 3.08
CA ALA A 762 17.68 6.77 3.44
C ALA A 762 18.83 7.55 2.77
N PRO A 763 18.69 8.89 2.59
CA PRO A 763 19.72 9.69 1.94
C PRO A 763 21.05 9.72 2.69
N LEU A 764 22.16 9.62 1.95
CA LEU A 764 23.51 9.82 2.46
C LEU A 764 23.85 11.31 2.58
N GLY A 765 24.78 11.65 3.47
CA GLY A 765 25.27 13.01 3.62
C GLY A 765 25.95 13.53 2.34
N PRO A 766 25.91 14.84 2.04
CA PRO A 766 26.34 15.40 0.75
C PRO A 766 27.83 15.20 0.43
N ALA A 767 28.67 14.96 1.44
CA ALA A 767 30.10 14.69 1.27
C ALA A 767 30.39 13.26 0.80
N ALA A 768 29.43 12.35 0.94
CA ALA A 768 29.58 10.95 0.53
C ALA A 768 29.41 10.74 -0.98
N CYS A 769 28.89 11.73 -1.71
CA CYS A 769 28.61 11.61 -3.14
C CYS A 769 29.41 12.62 -3.96
N HIS A 770 29.89 12.18 -5.11
CA HIS A 770 30.65 12.99 -6.07
C HIS A 770 30.23 12.67 -7.51
N GLY A 771 30.39 13.63 -8.41
CA GLY A 771 30.01 13.49 -9.81
C GLY A 771 29.27 14.72 -10.34
N GLU A 772 29.05 14.75 -11.64
CA GLU A 772 28.58 15.94 -12.34
C GLU A 772 27.19 16.41 -11.87
N ILE A 773 26.28 15.50 -11.52
CA ILE A 773 24.96 15.91 -11.01
C ILE A 773 25.04 16.60 -9.64
N ILE A 774 26.05 16.27 -8.83
CA ILE A 774 26.34 16.95 -7.56
C ILE A 774 26.78 18.39 -7.84
N ASP A 775 27.61 18.59 -8.87
CA ASP A 775 28.09 19.91 -9.27
C ASP A 775 26.98 20.75 -9.91
N VAL A 776 26.08 20.14 -10.70
CA VAL A 776 24.86 20.79 -11.17
C VAL A 776 24.03 21.29 -10.00
N ALA A 777 23.76 20.46 -8.98
CA ALA A 777 22.99 20.86 -7.81
C ALA A 777 23.67 21.97 -6.99
N ARG A 778 25.01 21.96 -6.87
CA ARG A 778 25.79 23.05 -6.24
C ARG A 778 25.71 24.36 -7.03
N GLY A 779 25.56 24.29 -8.35
CA GLY A 779 25.42 25.45 -9.23
C GLY A 779 24.02 26.08 -9.23
N LEU A 780 23.03 25.48 -8.56
CA LEU A 780 21.67 26.00 -8.41
C LEU A 780 21.49 26.71 -7.06
N ASP A 781 20.49 27.57 -6.93
CA ASP A 781 20.14 28.17 -5.63
C ASP A 781 19.52 27.11 -4.71
N SER A 782 19.71 27.25 -3.41
CA SER A 782 19.25 26.25 -2.45
C SER A 782 17.73 26.05 -2.51
N GLY A 783 17.29 24.79 -2.69
CA GLY A 783 15.87 24.44 -2.80
C GLY A 783 15.14 25.04 -4.01
N SER A 784 15.87 25.55 -5.01
CA SER A 784 15.28 26.17 -6.21
C SER A 784 14.52 25.17 -7.10
N VAL A 785 14.94 23.91 -7.07
CA VAL A 785 14.23 22.74 -7.62
C VAL A 785 13.90 21.77 -6.49
N ASP A 786 12.79 21.04 -6.63
CA ASP A 786 12.22 20.21 -5.57
C ASP A 786 12.81 18.78 -5.52
N LEU A 787 13.31 18.27 -6.65
CA LEU A 787 13.92 16.95 -6.80
C LEU A 787 14.75 16.89 -8.09
N ILE A 788 15.84 16.12 -8.06
CA ILE A 788 16.57 15.65 -9.24
C ILE A 788 16.46 14.12 -9.33
N VAL A 789 15.92 13.62 -10.44
CA VAL A 789 15.99 12.22 -10.86
C VAL A 789 17.15 12.12 -11.85
N SER A 790 18.16 11.34 -11.49
CA SER A 790 19.46 11.25 -12.17
C SER A 790 19.62 9.87 -12.85
N GLY A 791 20.55 9.78 -13.81
CA GLY A 791 20.91 8.57 -14.57
C GLY A 791 22.38 8.61 -15.01
N HIS A 792 22.77 7.78 -15.98
CA HIS A 792 24.10 7.68 -16.62
C HIS A 792 25.12 6.78 -15.89
N THR A 793 25.33 6.95 -14.59
CA THR A 793 26.42 6.23 -13.90
C THR A 793 26.03 4.83 -13.41
N HIS A 794 24.76 4.44 -13.53
CA HIS A 794 24.18 3.15 -13.11
C HIS A 794 24.33 2.83 -11.62
N SER A 795 24.79 3.80 -10.85
CA SER A 795 25.05 3.70 -9.42
C SER A 795 23.78 3.91 -8.61
N LEU A 796 23.88 3.62 -7.32
CA LEU A 796 22.87 3.94 -6.33
C LEU A 796 23.16 5.33 -5.75
N VAL A 797 22.35 6.33 -6.09
CA VAL A 797 22.46 7.69 -5.52
C VAL A 797 21.19 8.01 -4.76
N ASN A 798 21.34 8.40 -3.50
CA ASN A 798 20.27 8.97 -2.69
C ASN A 798 20.92 9.95 -1.72
N THR A 799 20.83 11.26 -2.01
CA THR A 799 21.49 12.29 -1.20
C THR A 799 20.73 13.62 -1.30
N VAL A 800 21.13 14.60 -0.50
CA VAL A 800 20.60 15.96 -0.55
C VAL A 800 21.77 16.93 -0.66
N VAL A 801 21.85 17.68 -1.76
CA VAL A 801 22.92 18.65 -2.03
C VAL A 801 22.30 20.01 -2.18
N ASN A 802 22.80 21.00 -1.43
CA ASN A 802 22.26 22.35 -1.43
C ASN A 802 20.73 22.42 -1.16
N GLY A 803 20.22 21.51 -0.32
CA GLY A 803 18.77 21.40 -0.04
C GLY A 803 17.94 20.74 -1.14
N ILE A 804 18.57 20.25 -2.21
CA ILE A 804 17.93 19.57 -3.35
C ILE A 804 18.14 18.05 -3.21
N PRO A 805 17.07 17.25 -3.05
CA PRO A 805 17.16 15.80 -3.09
C PRO A 805 17.57 15.29 -4.48
N ILE A 806 18.45 14.28 -4.53
CA ILE A 806 18.95 13.65 -5.76
C ILE A 806 18.80 12.13 -5.63
N VAL A 807 18.16 11.50 -6.60
CA VAL A 807 17.99 10.03 -6.65
C VAL A 807 18.46 9.45 -7.99
N GLN A 808 19.12 8.29 -7.94
CA GLN A 808 19.45 7.45 -9.09
C GLN A 808 19.31 5.98 -8.69
N ALA A 809 18.43 5.25 -9.38
CA ALA A 809 17.91 3.95 -8.97
C ALA A 809 18.65 2.77 -9.63
N ARG A 810 19.99 2.78 -9.60
CA ARG A 810 20.86 1.80 -10.29
C ARG A 810 20.66 1.86 -11.80
N SER A 811 20.47 0.73 -12.49
CA SER A 811 20.14 0.65 -13.92
C SER A 811 19.34 -0.61 -14.23
N SER A 812 18.91 -0.78 -15.47
CA SER A 812 18.25 -2.00 -15.99
C SER A 812 16.98 -2.39 -15.22
N GLY A 813 16.30 -1.39 -14.62
CA GLY A 813 15.15 -1.63 -13.75
C GLY A 813 15.48 -2.36 -12.45
N ALA A 814 16.74 -2.38 -12.03
CA ALA A 814 17.18 -3.05 -10.80
C ALA A 814 16.85 -2.28 -9.52
N GLY A 815 16.39 -1.03 -9.65
CA GLY A 815 15.88 -0.21 -8.57
C GLY A 815 14.69 0.63 -9.03
N ILE A 816 13.84 1.02 -8.08
CA ILE A 816 12.79 2.03 -8.24
C ILE A 816 13.01 3.07 -7.14
N ALA A 817 13.35 4.30 -7.50
CA ALA A 817 13.35 5.41 -6.56
C ALA A 817 11.90 5.75 -6.18
N VAL A 818 11.60 5.75 -4.89
CA VAL A 818 10.33 6.15 -4.30
C VAL A 818 10.56 7.42 -3.51
N VAL A 819 10.10 8.55 -4.06
CA VAL A 819 10.27 9.87 -3.45
C VAL A 819 8.91 10.42 -3.05
N ASP A 820 8.73 10.63 -1.76
CA ASP A 820 7.51 11.13 -1.14
C ASP A 820 7.70 12.58 -0.70
N PHE A 821 6.95 13.49 -1.32
CA PHE A 821 6.80 14.85 -0.82
C PHE A 821 5.77 14.84 0.30
N VAL A 822 6.23 14.75 1.55
CA VAL A 822 5.37 14.66 2.72
C VAL A 822 5.11 16.03 3.34
N ARG A 823 3.90 16.19 3.87
CA ARG A 823 3.55 17.34 4.70
C ARG A 823 3.74 16.96 6.16
N VAL A 824 4.70 17.58 6.84
CA VAL A 824 5.01 17.32 8.25
C VAL A 824 4.56 18.51 9.09
N SER A 825 3.80 18.25 10.16
CA SER A 825 3.36 19.28 11.10
C SER A 825 4.28 19.27 12.32
N GLY A 826 4.82 20.44 12.71
CA GLY A 826 5.67 20.59 13.89
C GLY A 826 5.40 21.86 14.68
N ALA A 827 6.13 22.07 15.77
CA ALA A 827 5.95 23.20 16.69
C ALA A 827 6.12 24.60 16.02
N GLY A 828 6.73 24.66 14.82
CA GLY A 828 6.88 25.86 14.01
C GLY A 828 5.93 25.99 12.81
N GLY A 829 4.89 25.15 12.71
CA GLY A 829 3.93 25.14 11.60
C GLY A 829 4.08 23.94 10.66
N VAL A 830 3.50 24.06 9.46
CA VAL A 830 3.50 23.02 8.42
C VAL A 830 4.73 23.19 7.54
N ARG A 831 5.58 22.16 7.45
CA ARG A 831 6.72 22.10 6.52
C ARG A 831 6.53 20.99 5.50
N ARG A 832 7.11 21.17 4.31
CA ARG A 832 7.29 20.09 3.33
C ARG A 832 8.61 19.39 3.63
N GLU A 833 8.59 18.07 3.69
CA GLU A 833 9.77 17.23 3.81
C GLU A 833 9.77 16.27 2.63
N VAL A 834 10.95 15.93 2.12
CA VAL A 834 11.11 14.98 1.02
C VAL A 834 11.74 13.72 1.58
N ARG A 835 11.06 12.58 1.45
CA ARG A 835 11.55 11.28 1.89
C ARG A 835 11.84 10.43 0.66
N ALA A 836 13.09 10.00 0.50
CA ALA A 836 13.52 9.20 -0.64
C ALA A 836 14.11 7.87 -0.19
N ARG A 837 13.69 6.80 -0.86
CA ARG A 837 14.28 5.46 -0.75
C ARG A 837 14.30 4.79 -2.12
N ILE A 838 15.11 3.75 -2.28
CA ILE A 838 15.23 2.99 -3.51
C ILE A 838 14.86 1.53 -3.23
N GLU A 839 13.78 1.08 -3.86
CA GLU A 839 13.24 -0.28 -3.72
C GLU A 839 13.84 -1.21 -4.77
N THR A 840 14.12 -2.46 -4.40
CA THR A 840 14.55 -3.49 -5.35
C THR A 840 13.35 -4.29 -5.86
N PRO A 841 12.99 -4.21 -7.16
CA PRO A 841 11.83 -4.89 -7.72
C PRO A 841 12.16 -6.35 -8.04
N PHE A 842 12.18 -7.20 -7.00
CA PHE A 842 12.35 -8.63 -7.18
C PHE A 842 11.17 -9.22 -7.97
N ALA A 843 11.46 -9.90 -9.07
CA ALA A 843 10.44 -10.47 -9.96
C ALA A 843 9.75 -11.70 -9.34
N ASP A 844 10.43 -12.42 -8.45
CA ASP A 844 9.89 -13.58 -7.72
C ASP A 844 8.90 -13.20 -6.59
N ARG A 845 8.79 -11.90 -6.24
CA ARG A 845 7.88 -11.39 -5.20
C ARG A 845 6.55 -10.89 -5.73
N ILE A 846 6.37 -10.87 -7.05
CA ILE A 846 5.18 -10.29 -7.66
C ILE A 846 4.71 -11.12 -8.84
N ARG A 847 3.39 -11.15 -9.06
CA ARG A 847 2.83 -11.76 -10.26
C ARG A 847 3.17 -10.86 -11.46
N LEU A 848 3.90 -11.42 -12.43
CA LEU A 848 4.24 -10.73 -13.67
C LEU A 848 2.97 -10.29 -14.42
N ASN A 849 3.02 -9.12 -15.05
CA ASN A 849 1.94 -8.62 -15.89
C ASN A 849 1.81 -9.49 -17.15
N PRO A 850 0.69 -10.23 -17.33
CA PRO A 850 0.57 -11.20 -18.42
C PRO A 850 0.55 -10.52 -19.81
N ALA A 851 -0.06 -9.34 -19.93
CA ALA A 851 -0.10 -8.61 -21.20
C ALA A 851 1.31 -8.20 -21.67
N LEU A 852 2.17 -7.78 -20.73
CA LEU A 852 3.58 -7.49 -21.03
C LEU A 852 4.37 -8.77 -21.35
N VAL A 853 4.14 -9.87 -20.62
CA VAL A 853 4.77 -11.16 -20.95
C VAL A 853 4.42 -11.58 -22.39
N ASP A 854 3.16 -11.49 -22.77
CA ASP A 854 2.71 -11.87 -24.11
C ASP A 854 3.22 -10.90 -25.19
N ALA A 855 3.22 -9.59 -24.94
CA ALA A 855 3.75 -8.60 -25.86
C ALA A 855 5.25 -8.79 -26.12
N LEU A 856 6.02 -9.16 -25.10
CA LEU A 856 7.46 -9.37 -25.20
C LEU A 856 7.83 -10.68 -25.93
N ARG A 857 6.99 -11.72 -25.83
CA ARG A 857 7.25 -13.03 -26.44
C ARG A 857 7.51 -12.94 -27.95
N LEU A 858 6.79 -12.08 -28.66
CA LEU A 858 6.96 -11.90 -30.12
C LEU A 858 8.32 -11.29 -30.47
N SER A 859 8.71 -10.22 -29.75
CA SER A 859 10.00 -9.55 -29.94
C SER A 859 11.18 -10.43 -29.52
N GLN A 860 10.98 -11.31 -28.55
CA GLN A 860 11.99 -12.30 -28.14
C GLN A 860 12.13 -13.41 -29.20
N ALA A 861 11.01 -13.96 -29.67
CA ALA A 861 11.02 -15.02 -30.67
C ALA A 861 11.72 -14.58 -31.96
N SER A 862 11.49 -13.34 -32.42
CA SER A 862 12.12 -12.83 -33.65
C SER A 862 13.65 -12.72 -33.57
N VAL A 863 14.19 -12.51 -32.37
CA VAL A 863 15.64 -12.32 -32.14
C VAL A 863 16.33 -13.63 -31.72
N SER A 864 15.59 -14.58 -31.13
CA SER A 864 16.10 -15.89 -30.66
C SER A 864 16.84 -16.69 -31.75
N VAL A 865 16.38 -16.61 -33.00
CA VAL A 865 17.01 -17.26 -34.16
C VAL A 865 18.47 -16.83 -34.33
N ILE A 866 18.78 -15.57 -33.99
CA ILE A 866 20.13 -15.01 -34.07
C ILE A 866 20.86 -15.26 -32.76
N THR A 867 20.24 -14.95 -31.62
CA THR A 867 20.92 -14.98 -30.33
C THR A 867 21.27 -16.38 -29.87
N ASP A 868 20.45 -17.39 -30.15
CA ASP A 868 20.66 -18.75 -29.64
C ASP A 868 21.69 -19.55 -30.47
N ARG A 869 22.20 -18.95 -31.55
CA ARG A 869 23.21 -19.56 -32.42
C ARG A 869 24.48 -19.90 -31.60
N PRO A 870 24.88 -21.18 -31.52
CA PRO A 870 26.11 -21.57 -30.83
C PRO A 870 27.35 -20.96 -31.49
N VAL A 871 28.28 -20.43 -30.70
CA VAL A 871 29.53 -19.84 -31.22
C VAL A 871 30.77 -20.60 -30.73
N ALA A 872 31.00 -20.65 -29.42
CA ALA A 872 32.22 -21.24 -28.86
C ALA A 872 31.98 -21.79 -27.45
N ARG A 873 32.79 -22.75 -27.01
CA ARG A 873 32.77 -23.27 -25.64
C ARG A 873 33.92 -22.70 -24.83
N PHE A 874 33.66 -22.13 -23.65
CA PHE A 874 34.67 -21.62 -22.71
C PHE A 874 34.94 -22.63 -21.60
N GLY A 875 36.21 -22.78 -21.21
CA GLY A 875 36.64 -23.75 -20.19
C GLY A 875 36.32 -23.30 -18.78
N THR A 876 36.37 -22.00 -18.54
CA THR A 876 36.01 -21.34 -17.29
C THR A 876 35.24 -20.06 -17.57
N GLU A 877 34.59 -19.51 -16.56
CA GLU A 877 33.99 -18.18 -16.64
C GLU A 877 35.08 -17.11 -16.83
N LEU A 878 34.85 -16.18 -17.76
CA LEU A 878 35.74 -15.05 -18.02
C LEU A 878 35.09 -13.77 -17.46
N ARG A 879 35.58 -13.34 -16.29
CA ARG A 879 35.06 -12.18 -15.56
C ARG A 879 35.79 -10.89 -15.92
N ARG A 880 35.07 -9.77 -15.84
CA ARG A 880 35.56 -8.40 -15.95
C ARG A 880 36.04 -7.86 -14.60
N THR A 881 37.01 -8.53 -14.00
CA THR A 881 37.52 -8.17 -12.67
C THR A 881 38.93 -7.58 -12.74
N GLY A 882 39.11 -6.39 -12.18
CA GLY A 882 40.38 -5.65 -12.20
C GLY A 882 40.53 -4.71 -13.39
N ALA A 883 41.61 -3.92 -13.39
CA ALA A 883 41.90 -2.91 -14.42
C ALA A 883 42.23 -3.53 -15.79
N GLU A 884 42.95 -4.67 -15.80
CA GLU A 884 43.20 -5.50 -16.97
C GLU A 884 42.73 -6.94 -16.66
N HIS A 885 41.99 -7.58 -17.58
CA HIS A 885 41.35 -8.87 -17.34
C HIS A 885 41.35 -9.75 -18.59
N GLY A 886 41.29 -11.08 -18.37
CA GLY A 886 41.48 -12.07 -19.43
C GLY A 886 40.50 -11.95 -20.61
N LEU A 887 39.23 -11.63 -20.34
CA LEU A 887 38.24 -11.41 -21.40
C LEU A 887 38.63 -10.23 -22.32
N GLY A 888 39.15 -9.15 -21.75
CA GLY A 888 39.51 -7.96 -22.52
C GLY A 888 40.78 -8.19 -23.35
N ARG A 889 41.75 -8.95 -22.83
CA ARG A 889 42.90 -9.42 -23.61
C ARG A 889 42.49 -10.28 -24.80
N LEU A 890 41.54 -11.20 -24.59
CA LEU A 890 41.01 -12.06 -25.65
C LEU A 890 40.34 -11.23 -26.76
N ILE A 891 39.56 -10.22 -26.39
CA ILE A 891 38.92 -9.31 -27.34
C ILE A 891 39.96 -8.48 -28.08
N ALA A 892 40.96 -7.93 -27.39
CA ALA A 892 42.04 -7.19 -28.03
C ALA A 892 42.83 -8.07 -29.03
N ASP A 893 43.06 -9.35 -28.71
CA ASP A 893 43.68 -10.30 -29.62
C ASP A 893 42.81 -10.57 -30.85
N ALA A 894 41.51 -10.73 -30.65
CA ALA A 894 40.56 -10.90 -31.74
C ALA A 894 40.59 -9.71 -32.69
N GLN A 895 40.43 -8.50 -32.16
CA GLN A 895 40.41 -7.27 -32.95
C GLN A 895 41.75 -7.06 -33.67
N ARG A 896 42.89 -7.29 -33.01
CA ARG A 896 44.21 -7.23 -33.65
C ARG A 896 44.35 -8.25 -34.78
N ASN A 897 43.92 -9.49 -34.55
CA ASN A 897 44.05 -10.58 -35.50
C ASN A 897 43.19 -10.34 -36.74
N ILE A 898 41.93 -9.95 -36.56
CA ILE A 898 40.99 -9.74 -37.65
C ILE A 898 41.35 -8.49 -38.45
N ALA A 899 41.72 -7.39 -37.79
CA ALA A 899 42.18 -6.18 -38.48
C ALA A 899 43.56 -6.33 -39.14
N LYS A 900 44.32 -7.39 -38.82
CA LYS A 900 45.72 -7.56 -39.24
C LYS A 900 46.57 -6.33 -38.88
N ALA A 901 46.50 -5.92 -37.62
CA ALA A 901 47.18 -4.74 -37.10
C ALA A 901 48.41 -5.08 -36.24
N ASP A 902 49.33 -4.12 -36.09
CA ASP A 902 50.49 -4.24 -35.20
C ASP A 902 50.04 -4.29 -33.73
N VAL A 903 49.11 -3.40 -33.37
CA VAL A 903 48.56 -3.24 -32.01
C VAL A 903 47.03 -3.18 -32.09
N ALA A 904 46.34 -3.65 -31.05
CA ALA A 904 44.93 -3.31 -30.81
C ALA A 904 44.77 -2.60 -29.47
N LEU A 905 43.73 -1.77 -29.36
CA LEU A 905 43.33 -1.07 -28.16
C LEU A 905 41.80 -1.11 -28.02
N VAL A 906 41.34 -1.63 -26.88
CA VAL A 906 39.92 -1.84 -26.58
C VAL A 906 39.60 -1.15 -25.27
N ASN A 907 38.68 -0.19 -25.26
CA ASN A 907 38.28 0.51 -24.05
C ASN A 907 37.41 -0.38 -23.15
N ASN A 908 37.60 -0.31 -21.83
CA ASN A 908 36.83 -1.10 -20.87
C ASN A 908 35.31 -0.85 -20.97
N GLY A 909 34.92 0.38 -21.28
CA GLY A 909 33.51 0.78 -21.41
C GLY A 909 32.77 0.06 -22.54
N GLY A 910 33.49 -0.42 -23.57
CA GLY A 910 32.94 -1.18 -24.71
C GLY A 910 32.57 -2.62 -24.38
N ILE A 911 33.18 -3.19 -23.33
CA ILE A 911 32.88 -4.53 -22.82
C ILE A 911 31.76 -4.37 -21.77
N ARG A 912 30.69 -5.18 -21.78
CA ARG A 912 29.49 -4.97 -20.94
C ARG A 912 29.11 -6.15 -20.04
N ALA A 913 29.50 -7.38 -20.38
CA ALA A 913 29.18 -8.57 -19.59
C ALA A 913 30.36 -9.53 -19.43
N ASP A 914 30.25 -10.42 -18.45
CA ASP A 914 31.11 -11.60 -18.30
C ASP A 914 30.70 -12.69 -19.32
N VAL A 915 31.58 -13.66 -19.55
CA VAL A 915 31.26 -14.85 -20.34
C VAL A 915 31.25 -16.08 -19.43
N ALA A 916 30.11 -16.77 -19.36
CA ALA A 916 29.97 -17.98 -18.55
C ALA A 916 30.83 -19.15 -19.08
N ALA A 917 31.19 -20.08 -18.19
CA ALA A 917 31.78 -21.35 -18.62
C ALA A 917 30.77 -22.19 -19.41
N GLY A 918 31.25 -22.99 -20.37
CA GLY A 918 30.40 -23.82 -21.21
C GLY A 918 30.10 -23.17 -22.56
N LEU A 919 28.97 -23.52 -23.17
CA LEU A 919 28.62 -23.08 -24.52
C LEU A 919 28.17 -21.61 -24.49
N ALA A 920 28.90 -20.73 -25.18
CA ALA A 920 28.50 -19.36 -25.46
C ALA A 920 27.79 -19.28 -26.81
N THR A 921 26.66 -18.59 -26.81
CA THR A 921 25.88 -18.27 -28.00
C THR A 921 26.25 -16.90 -28.57
N TYR A 922 25.73 -16.56 -29.74
CA TYR A 922 25.85 -15.20 -30.28
C TYR A 922 25.28 -14.16 -29.31
N GLY A 923 24.14 -14.45 -28.69
CA GLY A 923 23.51 -13.56 -27.72
C GLY A 923 24.39 -13.31 -26.49
N ASP A 924 25.13 -14.33 -26.02
CA ASP A 924 26.05 -14.16 -24.91
C ASP A 924 27.22 -13.23 -25.28
N LEU A 925 27.81 -13.41 -26.46
CA LEU A 925 28.89 -12.53 -26.95
C LEU A 925 28.40 -11.13 -27.31
N TYR A 926 27.17 -11.00 -27.79
CA TYR A 926 26.53 -9.70 -28.01
C TYR A 926 26.38 -8.93 -26.70
N ARG A 927 25.98 -9.60 -25.60
CA ARG A 927 25.94 -8.95 -24.29
C ARG A 927 27.33 -8.49 -23.81
N VAL A 928 28.41 -9.08 -24.32
CA VAL A 928 29.79 -8.64 -24.05
C VAL A 928 30.15 -7.39 -24.83
N GLU A 929 29.88 -7.33 -26.15
CA GLU A 929 30.16 -6.18 -27.03
C GLU A 929 28.87 -5.70 -27.76
N PRO A 930 27.92 -5.04 -27.07
CA PRO A 930 26.57 -4.79 -27.60
C PRO A 930 26.46 -3.57 -28.53
N PHE A 931 27.53 -2.79 -28.67
CA PHE A 931 27.54 -1.56 -29.46
C PHE A 931 27.68 -1.82 -30.96
N GLN A 932 28.17 -3.01 -31.34
CA GLN A 932 28.42 -3.37 -32.72
C GLN A 932 29.27 -2.32 -33.45
N ASN A 933 30.29 -1.79 -32.76
CA ASN A 933 31.12 -0.75 -33.32
C ASN A 933 31.85 -1.31 -34.54
N ARG A 934 32.06 -0.48 -35.56
CA ARG A 934 32.78 -0.92 -36.76
C ARG A 934 34.27 -1.03 -36.40
N LEU A 935 34.89 -2.16 -36.71
CA LEU A 935 36.33 -2.33 -36.48
C LEU A 935 37.11 -1.59 -37.57
N LEU A 936 38.00 -0.69 -37.14
CA LEU A 936 38.87 0.08 -38.00
C LEU A 936 40.35 -0.26 -37.76
N ARG A 937 41.14 -0.18 -38.81
CA ARG A 937 42.61 -0.18 -38.73
C ARG A 937 43.12 1.22 -39.04
N LEU A 938 43.65 1.90 -38.02
CA LEU A 938 44.26 3.22 -38.15
C LEU A 938 45.74 3.12 -38.47
N THR A 939 46.25 4.08 -39.23
CA THR A 939 47.69 4.30 -39.41
C THR A 939 48.14 5.45 -38.51
N VAL A 940 48.95 5.17 -37.48
CA VAL A 940 49.37 6.16 -36.46
C VAL A 940 50.89 6.20 -36.30
N SER A 941 51.45 7.35 -35.89
CA SER A 941 52.85 7.41 -35.48
C SER A 941 53.05 6.78 -34.09
N GLY A 942 54.27 6.38 -33.76
CA GLY A 942 54.60 5.87 -32.42
C GLY A 942 54.29 6.89 -31.32
N LYS A 943 54.44 8.18 -31.61
CA LYS A 943 54.03 9.27 -30.71
C LYS A 943 52.53 9.23 -30.42
N VAL A 944 51.68 9.09 -31.44
CA VAL A 944 50.22 9.02 -31.26
C VAL A 944 49.81 7.73 -30.55
N LEU A 945 50.44 6.61 -30.90
CA LEU A 945 50.23 5.33 -30.19
C LEU A 945 50.56 5.48 -28.70
N LYS A 946 51.70 6.08 -28.37
CA LYS A 946 52.10 6.35 -26.99
C LYS A 946 51.13 7.28 -26.27
N GLN A 947 50.63 8.32 -26.93
CA GLN A 947 49.62 9.21 -26.37
C GLN A 947 48.31 8.48 -26.05
N ALA A 948 47.85 7.60 -26.93
CA ALA A 948 46.65 6.78 -26.67
C ALA A 948 46.86 5.84 -25.47
N LEU A 949 48.03 5.22 -25.35
CA LEU A 949 48.37 4.35 -24.21
C LEU A 949 48.54 5.13 -22.90
N GLU A 950 49.07 6.35 -22.95
CA GLU A 950 49.12 7.25 -21.79
C GLU A 950 47.72 7.66 -21.34
N HIS A 951 46.81 7.90 -22.30
CA HIS A 951 45.40 8.21 -22.02
C HIS A 951 44.70 7.03 -21.32
N ALA A 952 44.93 5.81 -21.78
CA ALA A 952 44.46 4.59 -21.12
C ALA A 952 44.98 4.44 -19.67
N LEU A 953 46.04 5.16 -19.31
CA LEU A 953 46.66 5.16 -17.98
C LEU A 953 46.37 6.45 -17.20
N SER A 954 45.39 7.27 -17.58
CA SER A 954 45.10 8.56 -16.92
C SER A 954 44.44 8.43 -15.53
N GLY A 955 43.73 7.33 -15.27
CA GLY A 955 43.03 7.04 -14.01
C GLY A 955 43.88 6.35 -12.93
N GLU A 956 43.27 5.54 -12.06
CA GLU A 956 43.99 4.79 -11.00
C GLU A 956 44.65 3.50 -11.50
N GLY A 957 44.44 3.13 -12.75
CA GLY A 957 45.01 1.97 -13.42
C GLY A 957 44.72 2.01 -14.93
N PRO A 958 45.11 0.97 -15.68
CA PRO A 958 44.71 0.81 -17.08
C PRO A 958 43.19 0.79 -17.24
N ASP A 959 42.67 1.59 -18.16
CA ASP A 959 41.24 1.61 -18.53
C ASP A 959 40.99 1.05 -19.95
N ALA A 960 41.92 0.25 -20.43
CA ALA A 960 41.84 -0.41 -21.73
C ALA A 960 42.62 -1.72 -21.74
N HIS A 961 42.29 -2.58 -22.70
CA HIS A 961 43.04 -3.78 -23.03
C HIS A 961 43.79 -3.56 -24.33
N VAL A 962 45.00 -4.11 -24.42
CA VAL A 962 45.85 -3.99 -25.60
C VAL A 962 46.23 -5.36 -26.13
N ALA A 963 46.64 -5.44 -27.39
CA ALA A 963 47.26 -6.63 -27.97
C ALA A 963 48.44 -6.25 -28.84
N GLY A 964 49.44 -7.13 -28.96
CA GLY A 964 50.64 -6.87 -29.77
C GLY A 964 51.67 -5.92 -29.13
N ILE A 965 51.42 -5.45 -27.91
CA ILE A 965 52.29 -4.54 -27.16
C ILE A 965 52.23 -4.85 -25.66
N VAL A 966 53.34 -4.58 -24.97
CA VAL A 966 53.47 -4.62 -23.51
C VAL A 966 53.87 -3.23 -23.02
N VAL A 967 53.23 -2.77 -21.95
CA VAL A 967 53.33 -1.43 -21.37
C VAL A 967 53.81 -1.52 -19.93
N TRP A 968 54.92 -0.87 -19.62
CA TRP A 968 55.37 -0.69 -18.23
C TRP A 968 55.13 0.75 -17.80
N TYR A 969 54.49 0.93 -16.64
CA TYR A 969 54.00 2.23 -16.20
C TYR A 969 54.19 2.47 -14.69
N ASP A 970 54.10 3.74 -14.30
CA ASP A 970 54.27 4.24 -12.95
C ASP A 970 53.16 5.27 -12.63
N LEU A 971 52.23 4.87 -11.76
CA LEU A 971 51.10 5.72 -11.33
C LEU A 971 51.53 6.89 -10.43
N GLY A 972 52.75 6.88 -9.89
CA GLY A 972 53.30 8.01 -9.16
C GLY A 972 53.63 9.20 -10.05
N LYS A 973 53.67 9.02 -11.38
CA LYS A 973 53.88 10.11 -12.33
C LYS A 973 52.58 10.82 -12.73
N PRO A 974 52.65 12.10 -13.11
CA PRO A 974 51.51 12.82 -13.67
C PRO A 974 50.92 12.10 -14.88
N ALA A 975 49.59 12.12 -15.03
CA ALA A 975 48.90 11.60 -16.20
C ALA A 975 49.50 12.18 -17.50
N GLY A 976 49.62 11.35 -18.54
CA GLY A 976 50.32 11.72 -19.77
C GLY A 976 51.83 11.49 -19.75
N ARG A 977 52.41 11.09 -18.61
CA ARG A 977 53.84 10.77 -18.46
C ARG A 977 54.10 9.51 -17.62
N ARG A 978 53.14 8.59 -17.57
CA ARG A 978 53.17 7.40 -16.72
C ARG A 978 53.90 6.23 -17.37
N ILE A 979 54.02 6.19 -18.69
CA ILE A 979 54.72 5.12 -19.40
C ILE A 979 56.24 5.25 -19.25
N LYS A 980 56.87 4.17 -18.80
CA LYS A 980 58.33 4.03 -18.70
C LYS A 980 58.91 3.30 -19.91
N ARG A 981 58.21 2.27 -20.38
CA ARG A 981 58.67 1.40 -21.46
C ARG A 981 57.50 0.87 -22.27
N LEU A 982 57.68 0.80 -23.58
CA LEU A 982 56.78 0.16 -24.54
C LEU A 982 57.55 -0.85 -25.37
N ARG A 983 57.04 -2.07 -25.47
CA ARG A 983 57.66 -3.12 -26.29
C ARG A 983 56.62 -3.89 -27.08
N LEU A 984 56.81 -3.97 -28.39
CA LEU A 984 55.96 -4.76 -29.27
C LEU A 984 56.16 -6.26 -29.04
N ALA A 985 55.16 -7.06 -29.40
CA ALA A 985 55.22 -8.51 -29.29
C ALA A 985 56.37 -9.15 -30.08
N ASN A 986 56.85 -8.48 -31.14
CA ASN A 986 58.03 -8.90 -31.91
C ASN A 986 59.38 -8.55 -31.23
N GLY A 987 59.35 -8.00 -30.01
CA GLY A 987 60.52 -7.69 -29.21
C GLY A 987 61.17 -6.33 -29.48
N LYS A 988 60.65 -5.52 -30.41
CA LYS A 988 61.16 -4.16 -30.70
C LYS A 988 60.49 -3.11 -29.80
N ASP A 989 61.23 -2.06 -29.46
CA ASP A 989 60.68 -0.90 -28.75
C ASP A 989 59.86 -0.02 -29.72
N VAL A 990 58.95 0.79 -29.17
CA VAL A 990 58.16 1.76 -29.95
C VAL A 990 59.00 3.01 -30.21
N ASP A 991 59.11 3.40 -31.47
CA ASP A 991 59.80 4.60 -31.94
C ASP A 991 58.79 5.68 -32.31
N ASP A 992 58.93 6.87 -31.71
CA ASP A 992 57.97 7.97 -31.86
C ASP A 992 57.77 8.42 -33.33
N GLY A 993 58.80 8.30 -34.17
CA GLY A 993 58.79 8.71 -35.57
C GLY A 993 58.35 7.62 -36.55
N ARG A 994 58.29 6.36 -36.12
CA ARG A 994 57.83 5.23 -36.94
C ARG A 994 56.31 5.14 -36.98
N THR A 995 55.77 4.64 -38.09
CA THR A 995 54.33 4.36 -38.25
C THR A 995 53.97 2.93 -37.83
N TYR A 996 52.81 2.79 -37.21
CA TYR A 996 52.22 1.54 -36.75
C TYR A 996 50.74 1.47 -37.17
N THR A 997 50.24 0.25 -37.33
CA THR A 997 48.81 -0.01 -37.52
C THR A 997 48.14 -0.33 -36.20
N LEU A 998 47.05 0.38 -35.91
CA LEU A 998 46.30 0.28 -34.66
C LEU A 998 44.85 -0.16 -34.95
N ALA A 999 44.44 -1.31 -34.44
CA ALA A 999 43.06 -1.76 -34.47
C ALA A 999 42.27 -1.16 -33.31
N VAL A 1000 41.19 -0.46 -33.62
CA VAL A 1000 40.27 0.17 -32.67
C VAL A 1000 38.86 0.17 -33.23
N SER A 1001 37.86 0.34 -32.38
CA SER A 1001 36.50 0.66 -32.81
C SER A 1001 36.43 2.03 -33.48
N ASP A 1002 35.44 2.22 -34.35
CA ASP A 1002 35.10 3.51 -34.95
C ASP A 1002 34.73 4.57 -33.91
N PHE A 1003 34.16 4.16 -32.77
CA PHE A 1003 33.95 5.01 -31.60
C PHE A 1003 35.25 5.62 -31.09
N LEU A 1004 36.29 4.81 -30.82
CA LEU A 1004 37.59 5.31 -30.36
C LEU A 1004 38.32 6.13 -31.43
N ALA A 1005 38.24 5.70 -32.70
CA ALA A 1005 38.84 6.44 -33.81
C ALA A 1005 38.25 7.85 -33.98
N ALA A 1006 36.99 8.04 -33.62
CA ALA A 1006 36.31 9.33 -33.63
C ALA A 1006 36.56 10.18 -32.37
N GLY A 1007 37.36 9.70 -31.42
CA GLY A 1007 37.68 10.39 -30.18
C GLY A 1007 36.83 10.00 -28.97
N GLY A 1008 35.95 8.99 -29.10
CA GLY A 1008 35.16 8.46 -28.00
C GLY A 1008 36.03 7.99 -26.82
N SER A 1009 35.48 7.99 -25.61
CA SER A 1009 36.23 7.78 -24.35
C SER A 1009 37.43 8.73 -24.17
N GLY A 1010 37.42 9.91 -24.81
CA GLY A 1010 38.48 10.91 -24.70
C GLY A 1010 39.72 10.65 -25.56
N TYR A 1011 39.70 9.66 -26.46
CA TYR A 1011 40.83 9.33 -27.35
C TYR A 1011 40.99 10.32 -28.51
N THR A 1012 40.93 11.63 -28.23
CA THR A 1012 40.98 12.73 -29.20
C THR A 1012 42.26 12.73 -30.04
N MET A 1013 43.36 12.16 -29.53
CA MET A 1013 44.62 12.01 -30.27
C MET A 1013 44.51 11.08 -31.49
N LEU A 1014 43.47 10.24 -31.58
CA LEU A 1014 43.22 9.36 -32.72
C LEU A 1014 42.44 10.06 -33.84
N VAL A 1015 41.81 11.20 -33.57
CA VAL A 1015 40.99 11.93 -34.54
C VAL A 1015 41.86 12.38 -35.71
N GLY A 1016 41.41 12.06 -36.93
CA GLY A 1016 42.12 12.41 -38.17
C GLY A 1016 43.22 11.43 -38.58
N ALA A 1017 43.51 10.40 -37.80
CA ALA A 1017 44.40 9.32 -38.22
C ALA A 1017 43.81 8.58 -39.44
N PRO A 1018 44.59 8.30 -40.52
CA PRO A 1018 44.07 7.63 -41.71
C PRO A 1018 43.45 6.25 -41.40
N PRO A 1019 42.14 6.05 -41.62
CA PRO A 1019 41.47 4.79 -41.32
C PRO A 1019 41.43 3.86 -42.54
N SER A 1020 41.43 2.55 -42.30
CA SER A 1020 41.02 1.51 -43.25
C SER A 1020 39.89 0.70 -42.63
N GLU A 1021 38.79 0.52 -43.36
CA GLU A 1021 37.69 -0.32 -42.88
C GLU A 1021 38.07 -1.80 -42.93
N VAL A 1022 37.79 -2.54 -41.85
CA VAL A 1022 38.02 -3.99 -41.79
C VAL A 1022 36.81 -4.76 -42.35
N GLY A 1023 35.63 -4.15 -42.35
CA GLY A 1023 34.40 -4.73 -42.92
C GLY A 1023 33.60 -5.60 -41.95
N VAL A 1024 33.93 -5.56 -40.66
CA VAL A 1024 33.23 -6.30 -39.58
C VAL A 1024 33.01 -5.40 -38.36
N THR A 1025 32.11 -5.81 -37.48
CA THR A 1025 31.96 -5.20 -36.16
C THR A 1025 32.97 -5.79 -35.16
N ASP A 1026 33.13 -5.13 -34.01
CA ASP A 1026 33.92 -5.64 -32.87
C ASP A 1026 33.47 -7.04 -32.43
N VAL A 1027 32.17 -7.25 -32.20
CA VAL A 1027 31.61 -8.56 -31.81
C VAL A 1027 31.78 -9.61 -32.92
N ASP A 1028 31.62 -9.24 -34.20
CA ASP A 1028 31.86 -10.17 -35.30
C ASP A 1028 33.33 -10.57 -35.41
N ALA A 1029 34.25 -9.64 -35.12
CA ALA A 1029 35.68 -9.93 -35.05
C ALA A 1029 35.99 -10.91 -33.91
N LEU A 1030 35.38 -10.74 -32.73
CA LEU A 1030 35.48 -11.70 -31.63
C LEU A 1030 34.98 -13.09 -32.06
N ILE A 1031 33.78 -13.18 -32.64
CA ILE A 1031 33.17 -14.44 -33.09
C ILE A 1031 34.06 -15.15 -34.12
N GLN A 1032 34.57 -14.43 -35.12
CA GLN A 1032 35.45 -14.99 -36.14
C GLN A 1032 36.77 -15.50 -35.56
N TYR A 1033 37.33 -14.78 -34.58
CA TYR A 1033 38.56 -15.19 -33.91
C TYR A 1033 38.34 -16.45 -33.05
N LEU A 1034 37.25 -16.50 -32.27
CA LEU A 1034 36.90 -17.65 -31.45
C LEU A 1034 36.73 -18.94 -32.29
N ALA A 1035 36.22 -18.81 -33.52
CA ALA A 1035 36.02 -19.94 -34.43
C ALA A 1035 37.31 -20.66 -34.84
N VAL A 1036 38.48 -20.00 -34.75
CA VAL A 1036 39.77 -20.58 -35.14
C VAL A 1036 40.65 -20.99 -33.95
N LEU A 1037 40.19 -20.75 -32.72
CA LEU A 1037 40.89 -21.15 -31.51
C LEU A 1037 40.52 -22.58 -31.09
N ARG A 1038 41.44 -23.24 -30.39
CA ARG A 1038 41.19 -24.58 -29.82
C ARG A 1038 40.20 -24.48 -28.67
N GLN A 1039 39.09 -25.21 -28.75
CA GLN A 1039 38.08 -25.27 -27.71
C GLN A 1039 38.37 -26.40 -26.69
N PRO A 1040 38.00 -26.26 -25.40
CA PRO A 1040 37.36 -25.09 -24.82
C PRO A 1040 38.31 -23.88 -24.72
N ILE A 1041 37.79 -22.69 -25.00
CA ILE A 1041 38.53 -21.43 -24.99
C ILE A 1041 38.90 -21.06 -23.56
N SER A 1042 40.16 -20.66 -23.38
CA SER A 1042 40.66 -20.02 -22.17
C SER A 1042 41.11 -18.60 -22.50
N ALA A 1043 41.01 -17.68 -21.53
CA ALA A 1043 41.56 -16.35 -21.70
C ALA A 1043 43.10 -16.38 -21.76
N PRO A 1044 43.74 -15.44 -22.48
CA PRO A 1044 45.17 -15.22 -22.39
C PRO A 1044 45.60 -14.90 -20.94
N ASP A 1045 46.61 -15.61 -20.46
CA ASP A 1045 47.16 -15.51 -19.10
C ASP A 1045 48.35 -14.53 -19.01
N ASP A 1046 48.75 -13.90 -20.11
CA ASP A 1046 49.82 -12.91 -20.19
C ASP A 1046 49.33 -11.48 -19.90
N PRO A 1047 49.67 -10.85 -18.77
CA PRO A 1047 49.37 -9.44 -18.54
C PRO A 1047 50.11 -8.56 -19.56
N ARG A 1048 49.51 -7.43 -19.92
CA ARG A 1048 50.08 -6.50 -20.92
C ARG A 1048 50.36 -5.13 -20.34
N PHE A 1049 49.85 -4.83 -19.15
CA PHE A 1049 50.22 -3.68 -18.34
C PHE A 1049 50.95 -4.11 -17.06
N TYR A 1050 52.16 -3.62 -16.88
CA TYR A 1050 53.01 -3.90 -15.71
C TYR A 1050 53.31 -2.62 -14.94
N ARG A 1051 52.89 -2.57 -13.68
CA ARG A 1051 53.28 -1.50 -12.75
C ARG A 1051 54.76 -1.66 -12.38
N GLU A 1052 55.45 -0.55 -12.15
CA GLU A 1052 56.87 -0.52 -11.77
C GLU A 1052 57.22 -1.56 -10.67
N GLY A 1053 58.28 -2.34 -10.90
CA GLY A 1053 58.71 -3.43 -10.02
C GLY A 1053 57.99 -4.78 -10.21
N GLY A 1054 56.90 -4.84 -10.99
CA GLY A 1054 56.24 -6.08 -11.37
C GLY A 1054 57.05 -6.87 -12.40
N GLY A 1055 57.46 -8.09 -12.03
CA GLY A 1055 58.08 -9.03 -12.96
C GLY A 1055 57.12 -9.45 -14.08
N ARG A 1056 57.68 -9.92 -15.21
CA ARG A 1056 56.92 -10.47 -16.32
C ARG A 1056 56.55 -11.92 -16.07
#